data_AF-A0A947QJK6-F1
#
_entry.id   AF-A0A947QJK6-F1
#
_cell.length_a   1.000
_cell.length_b   1.000
_cell.length_c   1.000
_cell.angle_alpha   90.00
_cell.angle_beta   90.00
_cell.angle_gamma   90.00
#
_symmetry.space_group_name_H-M   'P 1'
#
loop_
_entity.id
_entity.type
_entity.pdbx_description
1 polymer ?
#
loop_
_entity_poly.entity_id
_entity_poly.type
_entity_poly.pdbx_seq_one_letter_code
_entity_poly.pdbx_strand_id
1 'polypeptide(L)'
;MNFRKKLELLAPAGSKEAFFSAIKAGADSMYIGVDKYNARLNADRLNLYDLEVLTNYAHEKNKKIYLALNTLIKHEEIYDAVKTLEKINVFKPDAIILQDLGLARIIKEEFPQLKLHASTQLAVHSRAGVEVLAKLGFERVILARELSQGDLKQTASKSPVELEIFCHGALCFSVSGMCLFSSFIGSRSGNRGWCTQPCRRIWKTSKKTGYLFSPKDLQLVEEIQNLGKIGIDSLKIEGRMRSSEYVFNVVSAYRMIIDAPEEGFNPSVQEAKKMLSRDWARSKTSLFFSGSDKTLFNPANAQCLGMNIGSVVNSNGTRIILKLNSELTEGDRIRISDPSNDITKTIKITEFKKDGDLYSIGLDENFKPGSPVFKAGDANWNEKILTKEVDAIYKGYNGKVRGNTKYQPLTYPDLIARQWCESQKSEGFQEERLWVKIDNPDWLEVLPLNSKRLMIVLSINTENMYNFKAIAGTLQYQGVNFACELTPYISQKEFASYSQIINAMAGAGIKFWILNNISHFKYFSNDTPKVSGHFLYTMNAFTGRVYKDLGTEYFTVSWEDDFLNIQRLTQSGMRSRLIVYLFGYPPVARSRMLDAGYLEEGEITNKSNENFWLRYEANSGVVLPEMPVMNFTVRKKLSGLGITNFGIDLSFIKPDKSKWKELYSGYLDQKNLPDTTKFNFKRGLH
;
A
#
# COMPACT_ATOMS: atom_id res chain seq x y z
N MET A 1 -36.17 -15.95 -10.11
CA MET A 1 -35.00 -15.59 -10.95
C MET A 1 -33.97 -14.91 -10.05
N ASN A 2 -32.87 -15.61 -9.71
CA ASN A 2 -31.77 -14.98 -8.98
C ASN A 2 -31.02 -14.06 -9.94
N PHE A 3 -31.33 -12.76 -9.92
CA PHE A 3 -30.52 -11.76 -10.62
C PHE A 3 -29.11 -11.81 -10.05
N ARG A 4 -28.20 -12.48 -10.77
CA ARG A 4 -26.77 -12.48 -10.46
C ARG A 4 -26.30 -11.03 -10.63
N LYS A 5 -25.88 -10.39 -9.54
CA LYS A 5 -25.28 -9.05 -9.59
C LYS A 5 -24.12 -9.10 -10.60
N LYS A 6 -24.19 -8.25 -11.64
CA LYS A 6 -23.16 -8.22 -12.68
C LYS A 6 -21.89 -7.61 -12.08
N LEU A 7 -20.82 -8.40 -12.04
CA LEU A 7 -19.50 -7.95 -11.57
C LEU A 7 -18.87 -7.00 -12.60
N GLU A 8 -18.42 -5.85 -12.14
CA GLU A 8 -17.62 -4.92 -12.95
C GLU A 8 -16.18 -5.44 -13.07
N LEU A 9 -15.64 -5.53 -14.30
CA LEU A 9 -14.22 -5.84 -14.52
C LEU A 9 -13.42 -4.57 -14.74
N LEU A 10 -12.63 -4.19 -13.74
CA LEU A 10 -11.77 -3.01 -13.75
C LEU A 10 -10.33 -3.37 -14.16
N ALA A 11 -9.92 -2.87 -15.33
CA ALA A 11 -8.61 -3.13 -15.91
C ALA A 11 -7.60 -1.98 -15.65
N PRO A 12 -6.30 -2.30 -15.50
CA PRO A 12 -5.25 -1.29 -15.43
C PRO A 12 -4.95 -0.69 -16.81
N ALA A 13 -4.74 0.62 -16.85
CA ALA A 13 -4.27 1.34 -18.03
C ALA A 13 -3.00 2.13 -17.67
N GLY A 14 -1.84 1.48 -17.86
CA GLY A 14 -0.52 2.08 -17.64
C GLY A 14 0.03 2.85 -18.84
N SER A 15 -0.35 2.43 -20.04
CA SER A 15 -0.02 3.07 -21.31
C SER A 15 -1.29 3.21 -22.16
N LYS A 16 -1.18 3.91 -23.29
CA LYS A 16 -2.26 4.04 -24.27
C LYS A 16 -2.65 2.67 -24.81
N GLU A 17 -1.66 1.89 -25.23
CA GLU A 17 -1.84 0.54 -25.77
C GLU A 17 -2.54 -0.37 -24.76
N ALA A 18 -2.11 -0.35 -23.49
CA ALA A 18 -2.75 -1.13 -22.43
C ALA A 18 -4.22 -0.76 -22.24
N PHE A 19 -4.56 0.53 -22.34
CA PHE A 19 -5.93 1.00 -22.28
C PHE A 19 -6.80 0.44 -23.43
N PHE A 20 -6.33 0.53 -24.67
CA PHE A 20 -7.09 0.01 -25.82
C PHE A 20 -7.18 -1.52 -25.80
N SER A 21 -6.13 -2.20 -25.36
CA SER A 21 -6.16 -3.64 -25.08
C SER A 21 -7.26 -4.01 -24.08
N ALA A 22 -7.39 -3.27 -22.98
CA ALA A 22 -8.42 -3.52 -21.99
C ALA A 22 -9.85 -3.39 -22.57
N ILE A 23 -10.09 -2.34 -23.37
CA ILE A 23 -11.40 -2.14 -24.03
C ILE A 23 -11.69 -3.29 -24.98
N LYS A 24 -10.74 -3.65 -25.85
CA LYS A 24 -10.89 -4.75 -26.82
C LYS A 24 -11.13 -6.09 -26.15
N ALA A 25 -10.48 -6.34 -25.00
CA ALA A 25 -10.63 -7.56 -24.22
C ALA A 25 -11.94 -7.61 -23.40
N GLY A 26 -12.74 -6.53 -23.40
CA GLY A 26 -14.04 -6.49 -22.74
C GLY A 26 -14.02 -6.01 -21.30
N ALA A 27 -13.07 -5.15 -20.90
CA ALA A 27 -13.17 -4.44 -19.62
C ALA A 27 -14.47 -3.61 -19.55
N ASP A 28 -15.04 -3.47 -18.34
CA ASP A 28 -16.15 -2.53 -18.11
C ASP A 28 -15.65 -1.13 -17.78
N SER A 29 -14.50 -1.07 -17.10
CA SER A 29 -13.87 0.14 -16.64
C SER A 29 -12.34 0.04 -16.70
N MET A 30 -11.68 1.20 -16.81
CA MET A 30 -10.22 1.30 -16.77
C MET A 30 -9.80 2.27 -15.68
N TYR A 31 -8.70 1.96 -14.97
CA TYR A 31 -8.08 2.91 -14.05
C TYR A 31 -6.70 3.37 -14.52
N ILE A 32 -6.47 4.68 -14.45
CA ILE A 32 -5.25 5.34 -14.89
C ILE A 32 -4.62 6.09 -13.71
N GLY A 33 -3.29 6.07 -13.60
CA GLY A 33 -2.58 6.88 -12.60
C GLY A 33 -2.45 8.34 -13.06
N VAL A 34 -2.81 9.29 -12.19
CA VAL A 34 -2.57 10.70 -12.46
C VAL A 34 -1.14 11.06 -12.08
N ASP A 35 -0.46 11.80 -12.94
CA ASP A 35 0.95 12.16 -12.74
C ASP A 35 1.19 12.76 -11.34
N LYS A 36 2.38 12.47 -10.78
CA LYS A 36 2.83 12.79 -9.41
C LYS A 36 2.05 12.18 -8.23
N TYR A 37 0.76 11.91 -8.36
CA TYR A 37 -0.10 11.55 -7.22
C TYR A 37 -0.61 10.10 -7.23
N ASN A 38 0.13 9.19 -7.85
CA ASN A 38 -0.29 7.80 -7.99
C ASN A 38 0.76 6.80 -7.46
N ALA A 39 0.30 5.66 -6.95
CA ALA A 39 1.17 4.69 -6.28
C ALA A 39 2.20 3.94 -7.18
N ARG A 40 2.36 4.33 -8.45
CA ARG A 40 3.29 3.71 -9.43
C ARG A 40 3.92 4.78 -10.30
N LEU A 41 4.69 5.70 -9.71
CA LEU A 41 5.34 6.80 -10.45
C LEU A 41 6.41 6.35 -11.45
N ASN A 42 6.83 5.09 -11.38
CA ASN A 42 7.77 4.47 -12.31
C ASN A 42 7.11 3.82 -13.53
N ALA A 43 5.78 3.94 -13.70
CA ALA A 43 5.07 3.50 -14.91
C ALA A 43 5.13 4.58 -16.00
N ASP A 44 4.75 4.22 -17.24
CA ASP A 44 4.64 5.19 -18.34
C ASP A 44 3.71 6.35 -17.95
N ARG A 45 4.14 7.58 -18.26
CA ARG A 45 3.44 8.79 -17.82
C ARG A 45 2.43 9.21 -18.88
N LEU A 46 1.15 8.92 -18.61
CA LEU A 46 0.03 9.53 -19.34
C LEU A 46 -0.19 10.95 -18.82
N ASN A 47 -0.10 11.93 -19.71
CA ASN A 47 -0.26 13.34 -19.36
C ASN A 47 -1.75 13.75 -19.38
N LEU A 48 -2.05 15.02 -19.05
CA LEU A 48 -3.43 15.51 -19.03
C LEU A 48 -4.16 15.40 -20.38
N TYR A 49 -3.47 15.62 -21.49
CA TYR A 49 -4.05 15.44 -22.83
C TYR A 49 -4.41 13.98 -23.09
N ASP A 50 -3.56 13.04 -22.65
CA ASP A 50 -3.87 11.62 -22.73
C ASP A 50 -5.09 11.27 -21.87
N LEU A 51 -5.19 11.79 -20.64
CA LEU A 51 -6.36 11.56 -19.78
C LEU A 51 -7.65 12.06 -20.44
N GLU A 52 -7.62 13.22 -21.09
CA GLU A 52 -8.76 13.77 -21.82
C GLU A 52 -9.20 12.86 -22.97
N VAL A 53 -8.27 12.52 -23.87
CA VAL A 53 -8.54 11.67 -25.04
C VAL A 53 -9.10 10.31 -24.62
N LEU A 54 -8.45 9.67 -23.64
CA LEU A 54 -8.82 8.35 -23.17
C LEU A 54 -10.17 8.38 -22.44
N THR A 55 -10.46 9.42 -21.65
CA THR A 55 -11.76 9.57 -20.97
C THR A 55 -12.90 9.70 -21.98
N ASN A 56 -12.75 10.58 -22.97
CA ASN A 56 -13.77 10.76 -24.01
C ASN A 56 -13.97 9.49 -24.83
N TYR A 57 -12.88 8.80 -25.20
CA TYR A 57 -12.96 7.54 -25.94
C TYR A 57 -13.67 6.45 -25.14
N ALA A 58 -13.39 6.32 -23.85
CA ALA A 58 -14.09 5.34 -23.00
C ALA A 58 -15.60 5.60 -22.97
N HIS A 59 -16.01 6.86 -22.80
CA HIS A 59 -17.41 7.23 -22.78
C HIS A 59 -18.10 7.00 -24.14
N GLU A 60 -17.41 7.19 -25.26
CA GLU A 60 -17.90 6.79 -26.59
C GLU A 60 -18.13 5.28 -26.73
N LYS A 61 -17.37 4.47 -25.99
CA LYS A 61 -17.52 3.02 -25.93
C LYS A 61 -18.41 2.53 -24.77
N ASN A 62 -19.11 3.45 -24.09
CA ASN A 62 -19.91 3.16 -22.89
C ASN A 62 -19.11 2.44 -21.79
N LYS A 63 -17.85 2.82 -21.61
CA LYS A 63 -16.93 2.34 -20.58
C LYS A 63 -16.65 3.44 -19.56
N LYS A 64 -16.38 3.06 -18.31
CA LYS A 64 -16.08 3.99 -17.23
C LYS A 64 -14.57 4.22 -17.06
N ILE A 65 -14.18 5.39 -16.58
CA ILE A 65 -12.79 5.74 -16.27
C ILE A 65 -12.64 6.20 -14.83
N TYR A 66 -11.70 5.57 -14.13
CA TYR A 66 -11.30 5.96 -12.79
C TYR A 66 -9.89 6.51 -12.77
N LEU A 67 -9.70 7.67 -12.17
CA LEU A 67 -8.39 8.29 -12.07
C LEU A 67 -7.82 8.10 -10.67
N ALA A 68 -6.63 7.53 -10.58
CA ALA A 68 -5.98 7.25 -9.31
C ALA A 68 -5.07 8.41 -8.89
N LEU A 69 -5.51 9.12 -7.85
CA LEU A 69 -4.72 10.07 -7.03
C LEU A 69 -4.47 9.44 -5.65
N ASN A 70 -3.93 8.22 -5.66
CA ASN A 70 -3.89 7.32 -4.51
C ASN A 70 -2.53 7.34 -3.79
N THR A 71 -1.98 8.51 -3.50
CA THR A 71 -0.77 8.64 -2.67
C THR A 71 -1.02 9.58 -1.51
N LEU A 72 -0.17 9.51 -0.49
CA LEU A 72 -0.14 10.51 0.58
C LEU A 72 0.34 11.86 0.03
N ILE A 73 -0.34 12.94 0.43
CA ILE A 73 -0.06 14.30 -0.04
C ILE A 73 0.55 15.10 1.11
N LYS A 74 1.75 15.63 0.91
CA LYS A 74 2.38 16.55 1.87
C LYS A 74 1.62 17.86 1.90
N HIS A 75 1.75 18.60 3.00
CA HIS A 75 1.03 19.86 3.15
C HIS A 75 1.32 20.86 2.02
N GLU A 76 2.56 20.96 1.57
CA GLU A 76 2.94 21.87 0.47
C GLU A 76 2.43 21.44 -0.91
N GLU A 77 2.07 20.17 -1.07
CA GLU A 77 1.64 19.58 -2.35
C GLU A 77 0.14 19.71 -2.58
N ILE A 78 -0.64 20.05 -1.55
CA ILE A 78 -2.10 20.14 -1.63
C ILE A 78 -2.53 21.05 -2.78
N TYR A 79 -1.90 22.21 -2.94
CA TYR A 79 -2.29 23.15 -3.99
C TYR A 79 -2.03 22.64 -5.40
N ASP A 80 -0.93 21.93 -5.64
CA ASP A 80 -0.63 21.33 -6.95
C ASP A 80 -1.56 20.14 -7.23
N ALA A 81 -1.96 19.39 -6.19
CA ALA A 81 -2.97 18.35 -6.30
C ALA A 81 -4.36 18.92 -6.64
N VAL A 82 -4.76 20.02 -5.99
CA VAL A 82 -6.03 20.72 -6.31
C VAL A 82 -6.01 21.26 -7.72
N LYS A 83 -4.94 21.96 -8.16
CA LYS A 83 -4.80 22.44 -9.55
C LYS A 83 -4.94 21.32 -10.58
N THR A 84 -4.42 20.14 -10.24
CA THR A 84 -4.54 18.94 -11.09
C THR A 84 -5.99 18.47 -11.16
N LEU A 85 -6.71 18.46 -10.03
CA LEU A 85 -8.15 18.16 -9.99
C LEU A 85 -8.99 19.16 -10.78
N GLU A 86 -8.70 20.47 -10.72
CA GLU A 86 -9.42 21.49 -11.50
C GLU A 86 -9.41 21.14 -12.99
N LYS A 87 -8.25 20.74 -13.51
CA LYS A 87 -8.06 20.36 -14.91
C LYS A 87 -8.75 19.05 -15.26
N ILE A 88 -8.57 18.03 -14.40
CA ILE A 88 -9.15 16.70 -14.62
C ILE A 88 -10.67 16.71 -14.56
N ASN A 89 -11.24 17.52 -13.68
CA ASN A 89 -12.69 17.64 -13.51
C ASN A 89 -13.40 18.02 -14.82
N VAL A 90 -12.74 18.78 -15.70
CA VAL A 90 -13.27 19.17 -17.02
C VAL A 90 -13.59 17.94 -17.89
N PHE A 91 -12.81 16.88 -17.77
CA PHE A 91 -12.97 15.65 -18.55
C PHE A 91 -14.02 14.70 -17.97
N LYS A 92 -14.56 15.01 -16.78
CA LYS A 92 -15.63 14.26 -16.10
C LYS A 92 -15.31 12.75 -15.93
N PRO A 93 -14.18 12.38 -15.30
CA PRO A 93 -13.94 10.99 -14.96
C PRO A 93 -15.07 10.44 -14.07
N ASP A 94 -15.36 9.14 -14.18
CA ASP A 94 -16.45 8.50 -13.45
C ASP A 94 -16.19 8.43 -11.93
N ALA A 95 -14.91 8.36 -11.51
CA ALA A 95 -14.51 8.43 -10.11
C ALA A 95 -13.02 8.75 -9.94
N ILE A 96 -12.66 9.23 -8.74
CA ILE A 96 -11.28 9.40 -8.29
C ILE A 96 -10.96 8.36 -7.21
N ILE A 97 -9.86 7.60 -7.39
CA ILE A 97 -9.35 6.65 -6.39
C ILE A 97 -8.35 7.36 -5.49
N LEU A 98 -8.62 7.43 -4.18
CA LEU A 98 -7.89 8.26 -3.22
C LEU A 98 -7.37 7.49 -2.02
N GLN A 99 -6.21 7.90 -1.51
CA GLN A 99 -5.72 7.51 -0.18
C GLN A 99 -5.81 8.69 0.81
N ASP A 100 -5.42 9.89 0.38
CA ASP A 100 -5.39 11.07 1.25
C ASP A 100 -6.80 11.57 1.57
N LEU A 101 -7.19 11.51 2.86
CA LEU A 101 -8.52 11.91 3.29
C LEU A 101 -8.71 13.44 3.25
N GLY A 102 -7.64 14.22 3.40
CA GLY A 102 -7.66 15.66 3.21
C GLY A 102 -8.04 16.04 1.79
N LEU A 103 -7.43 15.40 0.79
CA LEU A 103 -7.80 15.58 -0.61
C LEU A 103 -9.23 15.11 -0.89
N ALA A 104 -9.67 13.99 -0.29
CA ALA A 104 -11.05 13.52 -0.39
C ALA A 104 -12.06 14.54 0.15
N ARG A 105 -11.74 15.20 1.27
CA ARG A 105 -12.55 16.30 1.82
C ARG A 105 -12.63 17.46 0.83
N ILE A 106 -11.51 17.91 0.30
CA ILE A 106 -11.47 19.01 -0.67
C ILE A 106 -12.32 18.67 -1.89
N ILE A 107 -12.24 17.44 -2.42
CA ILE A 107 -13.05 17.03 -3.58
C ILE A 107 -14.54 17.09 -3.26
N LYS A 108 -14.95 16.63 -2.07
CA LYS A 108 -16.35 16.70 -1.67
C LYS A 108 -16.88 18.14 -1.54
N GLU A 109 -16.03 19.06 -1.09
CA GLU A 109 -16.38 20.48 -0.91
C GLU A 109 -16.36 21.25 -2.24
N GLU A 110 -15.35 21.03 -3.09
CA GLU A 110 -15.08 21.84 -4.30
C GLU A 110 -15.54 21.21 -5.62
N PHE A 111 -15.59 19.87 -5.67
CA PHE A 111 -15.93 19.11 -6.88
C PHE A 111 -16.98 18.03 -6.57
N PRO A 112 -18.16 18.40 -6.02
CA PRO A 112 -19.14 17.44 -5.50
C PRO A 112 -19.69 16.44 -6.52
N GLN A 113 -19.53 16.71 -7.82
CA GLN A 113 -19.85 15.80 -8.93
C GLN A 113 -18.86 14.64 -9.09
N LEU A 114 -17.64 14.75 -8.55
CA LEU A 114 -16.63 13.70 -8.64
C LEU A 114 -16.87 12.64 -7.57
N LYS A 115 -17.07 11.40 -8.01
CA LYS A 115 -17.25 10.26 -7.11
C LYS A 115 -15.94 9.86 -6.45
N LEU A 116 -16.02 9.45 -5.19
CA LEU A 116 -14.86 9.08 -4.40
C LEU A 116 -14.77 7.56 -4.22
N HIS A 117 -13.66 6.97 -4.65
CA HIS A 117 -13.33 5.56 -4.42
C HIS A 117 -12.14 5.45 -3.45
N ALA A 118 -12.29 4.68 -2.36
CA ALA A 118 -11.24 4.52 -1.36
C ALA A 118 -10.18 3.52 -1.84
N SER A 119 -8.92 3.94 -1.89
CA SER A 119 -7.77 3.11 -2.27
C SER A 119 -7.53 1.98 -1.29
N THR A 120 -7.05 0.83 -1.79
CA THR A 120 -6.52 -0.27 -0.96
C THR A 120 -5.41 0.18 0.01
N GLN A 121 -4.76 1.32 -0.26
CA GLN A 121 -3.76 1.92 0.65
C GLN A 121 -4.34 2.53 1.93
N LEU A 122 -5.66 2.66 2.06
CA LEU A 122 -6.31 2.93 3.35
C LEU A 122 -6.38 1.69 4.25
N ALA A 123 -5.90 0.54 3.76
CA ALA A 123 -5.84 -0.73 4.48
C ALA A 123 -7.19 -1.13 5.08
N VAL A 124 -8.29 -1.01 4.33
CA VAL A 124 -9.62 -1.33 4.86
C VAL A 124 -9.82 -2.85 4.85
N HIS A 125 -9.99 -3.42 6.04
CA HIS A 125 -10.04 -4.87 6.26
C HIS A 125 -11.25 -5.31 7.11
N SER A 126 -12.22 -4.44 7.33
CA SER A 126 -13.40 -4.70 8.15
C SER A 126 -14.59 -3.85 7.71
N ARG A 127 -15.80 -4.29 8.05
CA ARG A 127 -17.06 -3.56 7.86
C ARG A 127 -17.01 -2.18 8.50
N ALA A 128 -16.45 -2.08 9.69
CA ALA A 128 -16.34 -0.82 10.43
C ALA A 128 -15.58 0.24 9.60
N GLY A 129 -14.51 -0.14 8.91
CA GLY A 129 -13.78 0.78 8.05
C GLY A 129 -14.59 1.23 6.84
N VAL A 130 -15.36 0.32 6.23
CA VAL A 130 -16.29 0.63 5.12
C VAL A 130 -17.34 1.65 5.57
N GLU A 131 -17.95 1.45 6.75
CA GLU A 131 -18.98 2.37 7.28
C GLU A 131 -18.44 3.77 7.56
N VAL A 132 -17.22 3.88 8.10
CA VAL A 132 -16.61 5.20 8.36
C VAL A 132 -16.32 5.91 7.03
N LEU A 133 -15.77 5.22 6.04
CA LEU A 133 -15.50 5.82 4.72
C LEU A 133 -16.78 6.22 3.98
N ALA A 134 -17.85 5.42 4.08
CA ALA A 134 -19.15 5.79 3.54
C ALA A 134 -19.66 7.12 4.10
N LYS A 135 -19.53 7.35 5.42
CA LYS A 135 -19.88 8.64 6.06
C LYS A 135 -19.02 9.80 5.56
N LEU A 136 -17.76 9.54 5.22
CA LEU A 136 -16.88 10.54 4.63
C LEU A 136 -17.25 10.87 3.17
N GLY A 137 -18.10 10.08 2.52
CA GLY A 137 -18.62 10.33 1.18
C GLY A 137 -18.01 9.44 0.10
N PHE A 138 -17.31 8.37 0.47
CA PHE A 138 -16.86 7.35 -0.48
C PHE A 138 -18.05 6.53 -0.98
N GLU A 139 -18.15 6.31 -2.29
CA GLU A 139 -19.18 5.47 -2.94
C GLU A 139 -18.70 4.04 -3.20
N ARG A 140 -17.38 3.82 -3.19
CA ARG A 140 -16.75 2.50 -3.35
C ARG A 140 -15.53 2.35 -2.45
N VAL A 141 -15.33 1.18 -1.88
CA VAL A 141 -14.15 0.85 -1.07
C VAL A 141 -13.39 -0.32 -1.69
N ILE A 142 -12.11 -0.08 -2.00
CA ILE A 142 -11.18 -1.12 -2.46
C ILE A 142 -10.56 -1.75 -1.21
N LEU A 143 -10.93 -2.99 -0.93
CA LEU A 143 -10.50 -3.69 0.28
C LEU A 143 -9.02 -4.07 0.24
N ALA A 144 -8.45 -4.33 1.42
CA ALA A 144 -7.12 -4.90 1.57
C ALA A 144 -7.02 -6.27 0.86
N ARG A 145 -5.83 -6.64 0.39
CA ARG A 145 -5.62 -7.85 -0.43
C ARG A 145 -5.50 -9.12 0.42
N GLU A 146 -5.16 -8.95 1.68
CA GLU A 146 -4.85 -9.96 2.68
C GLU A 146 -6.08 -10.38 3.49
N LEU A 147 -7.24 -10.51 2.84
CA LEU A 147 -8.51 -10.92 3.45
C LEU A 147 -8.86 -12.36 3.09
N SER A 148 -9.42 -13.10 4.05
CA SER A 148 -10.01 -14.41 3.77
C SER A 148 -11.42 -14.26 3.20
N GLN A 149 -11.94 -15.32 2.57
CA GLN A 149 -13.34 -15.36 2.13
C GLN A 149 -14.33 -15.07 3.27
N GLY A 150 -14.02 -15.57 4.48
CA GLY A 150 -14.84 -15.33 5.67
C GLY A 150 -14.85 -13.86 6.12
N ASP A 151 -13.72 -13.16 5.99
CA ASP A 151 -13.62 -11.72 6.28
C ASP A 151 -14.44 -10.90 5.28
N LEU A 152 -14.36 -11.27 3.99
CA LEU A 152 -15.11 -10.63 2.92
C LEU A 152 -16.62 -10.82 3.07
N LYS A 153 -17.08 -12.04 3.38
CA LYS A 153 -18.50 -12.32 3.61
C LYS A 153 -19.10 -11.44 4.72
N GLN A 154 -18.35 -11.25 5.81
CA GLN A 154 -18.79 -10.40 6.92
C GLN A 154 -18.73 -8.91 6.56
N THR A 155 -17.68 -8.49 5.86
CA THR A 155 -17.50 -7.09 5.43
C THR A 155 -18.55 -6.67 4.39
N ALA A 156 -18.89 -7.54 3.45
CA ALA A 156 -19.86 -7.29 2.40
C ALA A 156 -21.32 -7.32 2.87
N SER A 157 -21.60 -8.03 3.97
CA SER A 157 -22.95 -8.10 4.53
C SER A 157 -23.49 -6.71 4.88
N LYS A 158 -24.51 -6.25 4.14
CA LYS A 158 -25.11 -4.91 4.30
C LYS A 158 -24.10 -3.76 4.15
N SER A 159 -23.13 -3.89 3.25
CA SER A 159 -22.24 -2.78 2.91
C SER A 159 -23.06 -1.57 2.43
N PRO A 160 -22.80 -0.35 2.95
CA PRO A 160 -23.50 0.87 2.51
C PRO A 160 -22.99 1.41 1.17
N VAL A 161 -21.91 0.84 0.64
CA VAL A 161 -21.17 1.30 -0.55
C VAL A 161 -20.71 0.11 -1.37
N GLU A 162 -20.31 0.36 -2.63
CA GLU A 162 -19.77 -0.69 -3.49
C GLU A 162 -18.44 -1.22 -2.94
N LEU A 163 -18.20 -2.52 -3.11
CA LEU A 163 -16.95 -3.17 -2.70
C LEU A 163 -16.14 -3.65 -3.90
N GLU A 164 -14.87 -3.30 -3.91
CA GLU A 164 -13.90 -3.71 -4.91
C GLU A 164 -12.79 -4.53 -4.27
N ILE A 165 -12.36 -5.59 -4.96
CA ILE A 165 -11.19 -6.39 -4.54
C ILE A 165 -10.24 -6.58 -5.72
N PHE A 166 -8.97 -6.84 -5.43
CA PHE A 166 -8.07 -7.36 -6.44
C PHE A 166 -8.40 -8.82 -6.72
N CYS A 167 -8.50 -9.20 -7.99
CA CYS A 167 -8.70 -10.59 -8.41
C CYS A 167 -7.45 -11.23 -9.03
N HIS A 168 -6.52 -10.41 -9.55
CA HIS A 168 -5.35 -10.91 -10.27
C HIS A 168 -4.15 -9.97 -10.16
N GLY A 169 -2.94 -10.54 -10.20
CA GLY A 169 -1.68 -9.82 -10.34
C GLY A 169 -0.84 -9.75 -9.06
N ALA A 170 0.07 -8.79 -8.99
CA ALA A 170 1.08 -8.76 -7.93
C ALA A 170 0.53 -8.49 -6.53
N LEU A 171 0.85 -9.36 -5.57
CA LEU A 171 0.58 -9.16 -4.15
C LEU A 171 1.60 -8.21 -3.51
N CYS A 172 1.15 -7.30 -2.66
CA CYS A 172 2.07 -6.57 -1.79
C CYS A 172 2.49 -7.48 -0.63
N PHE A 173 3.78 -7.51 -0.30
CA PHE A 173 4.27 -8.31 0.81
C PHE A 173 3.73 -7.81 2.16
N SER A 174 3.65 -6.50 2.33
CA SER A 174 3.16 -5.85 3.54
C SER A 174 1.67 -5.56 3.42
N VAL A 175 1.01 -5.36 4.57
CA VAL A 175 -0.33 -4.76 4.65
C VAL A 175 -0.35 -3.48 3.81
N SER A 176 -1.32 -3.40 2.91
CA SER A 176 -1.34 -2.37 1.86
C SER A 176 -1.40 -0.97 2.48
N GLY A 177 -0.51 -0.07 2.05
CA GLY A 177 -0.47 1.31 2.56
C GLY A 177 0.27 1.52 3.89
N MET A 178 0.84 0.47 4.50
CA MET A 178 1.57 0.56 5.77
C MET A 178 3.08 0.26 5.65
N CYS A 179 3.59 0.11 4.42
CA CYS A 179 4.96 -0.34 4.18
C CYS A 179 5.93 0.84 4.14
N LEU A 180 6.88 0.87 5.09
CA LEU A 180 7.97 1.85 5.12
C LEU A 180 9.27 1.29 4.53
N PHE A 181 9.29 0.06 4.06
CA PHE A 181 10.50 -0.68 3.68
C PHE A 181 11.38 0.05 2.66
N SER A 182 10.77 0.54 1.58
CA SER A 182 11.47 1.31 0.53
C SER A 182 11.88 2.71 1.00
N SER A 183 11.10 3.30 1.90
CA SER A 183 11.39 4.60 2.50
C SER A 183 12.61 4.47 3.41
N PHE A 184 12.65 3.47 4.28
CA PHE A 184 13.73 3.26 5.24
C PHE A 184 15.09 3.05 4.57
N ILE A 185 15.13 2.19 3.54
CA ILE A 185 16.36 1.88 2.81
C ILE A 185 16.85 3.09 2.01
N GLY A 186 15.97 3.80 1.29
CA GLY A 186 16.40 4.78 0.29
C GLY A 186 15.59 6.07 0.16
N SER A 187 14.82 6.44 1.19
CA SER A 187 13.93 7.62 1.22
C SER A 187 12.90 7.67 0.08
N ARG A 188 12.59 6.52 -0.50
CA ARG A 188 11.64 6.34 -1.61
C ARG A 188 10.36 5.71 -1.09
N SER A 189 9.38 6.51 -0.70
CA SER A 189 8.18 5.99 -0.05
C SER A 189 7.30 5.20 -1.00
N GLY A 190 6.98 3.96 -0.61
CA GLY A 190 6.02 3.14 -1.35
C GLY A 190 4.60 3.68 -1.28
N ASN A 191 4.26 4.37 -0.19
CA ASN A 191 2.96 5.01 0.01
C ASN A 191 2.80 6.30 -0.82
N ARG A 192 3.91 6.82 -1.33
CA ARG A 192 3.97 7.98 -2.24
C ARG A 192 4.36 7.62 -3.67
N GLY A 193 4.30 6.34 -4.02
CA GLY A 193 4.47 5.86 -5.40
C GLY A 193 5.90 5.59 -5.85
N TRP A 194 6.89 5.72 -4.96
CA TRP A 194 8.31 5.51 -5.22
C TRP A 194 8.83 4.12 -4.84
N CYS A 195 7.95 3.14 -4.61
CA CYS A 195 8.36 1.81 -4.14
C CYS A 195 9.42 1.16 -5.05
N THR A 196 10.60 0.89 -4.49
CA THR A 196 11.72 0.20 -5.16
C THR A 196 11.66 -1.32 -5.09
N GLN A 197 10.57 -1.84 -4.50
CA GLN A 197 10.29 -3.27 -4.33
C GLN A 197 11.39 -4.04 -3.57
N PRO A 198 11.84 -3.58 -2.38
CA PRO A 198 12.91 -4.26 -1.63
C PRO A 198 12.53 -5.70 -1.23
N CYS A 199 11.25 -5.98 -0.99
CA CYS A 199 10.75 -7.33 -0.73
C CYS A 199 10.91 -8.31 -1.91
N ARG A 200 11.15 -7.80 -3.13
CA ARG A 200 11.35 -8.60 -4.34
C ARG A 200 12.82 -8.90 -4.62
N ARG A 201 13.74 -8.51 -3.73
CA ARG A 201 15.18 -8.76 -3.84
C ARG A 201 15.58 -10.02 -3.07
N ILE A 202 16.86 -10.40 -3.19
CA ILE A 202 17.43 -11.49 -2.42
C ILE A 202 17.67 -11.02 -0.97
N TRP A 203 17.29 -11.88 -0.04
CA TRP A 203 17.47 -11.76 1.40
C TRP A 203 18.14 -13.02 1.94
N LYS A 204 18.83 -12.89 3.07
CA LYS A 204 19.56 -13.95 3.75
C LYS A 204 19.15 -14.00 5.22
N THR A 205 19.08 -15.20 5.76
CA THR A 205 18.99 -15.54 7.18
C THR A 205 20.11 -16.53 7.50
N SER A 206 20.21 -17.00 8.75
CA SER A 206 21.13 -18.07 9.12
C SER A 206 20.86 -19.40 8.37
N LYS A 207 19.60 -19.64 7.96
CA LYS A 207 19.15 -20.93 7.38
C LYS A 207 18.76 -20.86 5.89
N LYS A 208 18.38 -19.69 5.39
CA LYS A 208 17.79 -19.51 4.05
C LYS A 208 18.36 -18.29 3.33
N THR A 209 18.58 -18.42 2.03
CA THR A 209 18.93 -17.33 1.12
C THR A 209 18.03 -17.39 -0.11
N GLY A 210 17.54 -16.24 -0.57
CA GLY A 210 16.73 -16.15 -1.80
C GLY A 210 15.68 -15.04 -1.74
N TYR A 211 14.65 -15.13 -2.56
CA TYR A 211 13.53 -14.18 -2.60
C TYR A 211 12.54 -14.37 -1.44
N LEU A 212 13.00 -14.18 -0.21
CA LEU A 212 12.29 -14.60 1.00
C LEU A 212 10.94 -13.88 1.21
N PHE A 213 10.79 -12.65 0.72
CA PHE A 213 9.60 -11.81 0.87
C PHE A 213 8.82 -11.59 -0.43
N SER A 214 9.09 -12.39 -1.47
CA SER A 214 8.46 -12.24 -2.78
C SER A 214 7.33 -13.27 -2.94
N PRO A 215 6.07 -12.94 -2.60
CA PRO A 215 4.96 -13.88 -2.73
C PRO A 215 4.67 -14.19 -4.21
N LYS A 216 3.94 -15.27 -4.45
CA LYS A 216 3.23 -15.57 -5.71
C LYS A 216 2.28 -14.43 -6.15
N ASP A 217 1.80 -14.48 -7.39
CA ASP A 217 0.76 -13.58 -7.89
C ASP A 217 -0.64 -14.09 -7.52
N LEU A 218 -1.55 -13.16 -7.24
CA LEU A 218 -2.95 -13.47 -6.97
C LEU A 218 -3.64 -13.96 -8.25
N GLN A 219 -4.48 -14.98 -8.11
CA GLN A 219 -5.43 -15.41 -9.13
C GLN A 219 -6.68 -15.99 -8.45
N LEU A 220 -7.85 -15.43 -8.77
CA LEU A 220 -9.13 -15.82 -8.19
C LEU A 220 -10.14 -16.32 -9.23
N VAL A 221 -9.68 -16.87 -10.35
CA VAL A 221 -10.57 -17.31 -11.46
C VAL A 221 -11.59 -18.35 -11.03
N GLU A 222 -11.23 -19.23 -10.10
CA GLU A 222 -12.11 -20.25 -9.53
C GLU A 222 -13.19 -19.65 -8.61
N GLU A 223 -12.94 -18.46 -8.05
CA GLU A 223 -13.77 -17.85 -7.01
C GLU A 223 -14.78 -16.83 -7.56
N ILE A 224 -14.76 -16.54 -8.87
CA ILE A 224 -15.54 -15.43 -9.45
C ILE A 224 -17.05 -15.56 -9.18
N GLN A 225 -17.62 -16.76 -9.26
CA GLN A 225 -19.04 -16.94 -8.95
C GLN A 225 -19.35 -16.65 -7.48
N ASN A 226 -18.47 -17.11 -6.59
CA ASN A 226 -18.60 -16.99 -5.15
C ASN A 226 -18.44 -15.54 -4.70
N LEU A 227 -17.52 -14.78 -5.31
CA LEU A 227 -17.34 -13.35 -5.10
C LEU A 227 -18.62 -12.56 -5.42
N GLY A 228 -19.28 -12.87 -6.54
CA GLY A 228 -20.57 -12.27 -6.88
C GLY A 228 -21.67 -12.60 -5.85
N LYS A 229 -21.68 -13.84 -5.33
CA LYS A 229 -22.62 -14.27 -4.27
C LYS A 229 -22.36 -13.59 -2.91
N ILE A 230 -21.10 -13.30 -2.58
CA ILE A 230 -20.68 -12.57 -1.38
C ILE A 230 -21.16 -11.11 -1.41
N GLY A 231 -21.35 -10.55 -2.60
CA GLY A 231 -21.84 -9.19 -2.81
C GLY A 231 -20.77 -8.20 -3.27
N ILE A 232 -19.60 -8.67 -3.71
CA ILE A 232 -18.57 -7.84 -4.34
C ILE A 232 -19.12 -7.21 -5.62
N ASP A 233 -18.76 -5.95 -5.87
CA ASP A 233 -19.24 -5.15 -7.01
C ASP A 233 -18.23 -5.13 -8.16
N SER A 234 -16.94 -5.03 -7.84
CA SER A 234 -15.87 -4.79 -8.80
C SER A 234 -14.68 -5.71 -8.57
N LEU A 235 -14.17 -6.27 -9.68
CA LEU A 235 -12.97 -7.08 -9.75
C LEU A 235 -11.86 -6.27 -10.41
N LYS A 236 -10.84 -5.94 -9.62
CA LYS A 236 -9.70 -5.14 -10.05
C LYS A 236 -8.51 -6.02 -10.44
N ILE A 237 -7.95 -5.78 -11.61
CA ILE A 237 -6.70 -6.41 -12.05
C ILE A 237 -5.51 -5.50 -11.68
N GLU A 238 -4.49 -6.03 -10.98
CA GLU A 238 -3.21 -5.32 -10.78
C GLU A 238 -2.30 -5.53 -12.00
N GLY A 239 -1.92 -4.43 -12.65
CA GLY A 239 -1.03 -4.53 -13.81
C GLY A 239 -0.66 -3.20 -14.45
N ARG A 240 -0.64 -2.08 -13.72
CA ARG A 240 -0.37 -0.76 -14.33
C ARG A 240 1.04 -0.62 -14.91
N MET A 241 1.98 -1.49 -14.54
CA MET A 241 3.32 -1.56 -15.13
C MET A 241 3.49 -2.74 -16.10
N ARG A 242 2.39 -3.37 -16.53
CA ARG A 242 2.41 -4.55 -17.41
C ARG A 242 2.10 -4.13 -18.85
N SER A 243 2.53 -4.97 -19.79
CA SER A 243 2.36 -4.73 -21.23
C SER A 243 0.89 -4.75 -21.67
N SER A 244 0.64 -4.20 -22.84
CA SER A 244 -0.65 -4.28 -23.55
C SER A 244 -1.12 -5.74 -23.75
N GLU A 245 -0.18 -6.66 -24.00
CA GLU A 245 -0.40 -8.12 -24.11
C GLU A 245 -0.92 -8.72 -22.80
N TYR A 246 -0.27 -8.40 -21.67
CA TYR A 246 -0.71 -8.86 -20.34
C TYR A 246 -2.14 -8.41 -20.06
N VAL A 247 -2.43 -7.13 -20.29
CA VAL A 247 -3.76 -6.57 -20.03
C VAL A 247 -4.81 -7.26 -20.89
N PHE A 248 -4.54 -7.47 -22.18
CA PHE A 248 -5.47 -8.16 -23.07
C PHE A 248 -5.76 -9.60 -22.61
N ASN A 249 -4.71 -10.38 -22.32
CA ASN A 249 -4.85 -11.79 -21.93
C ASN A 249 -5.59 -11.94 -20.61
N VAL A 250 -5.24 -11.14 -19.60
CA VAL A 250 -5.87 -11.22 -18.28
C VAL A 250 -7.32 -10.75 -18.34
N VAL A 251 -7.60 -9.61 -18.98
CA VAL A 251 -8.97 -9.10 -19.10
C VAL A 251 -9.85 -10.09 -19.86
N SER A 252 -9.36 -10.65 -20.98
CA SER A 252 -10.12 -11.62 -21.77
C SER A 252 -10.45 -12.89 -20.96
N ALA A 253 -9.47 -13.40 -20.20
CA ALA A 253 -9.67 -14.57 -19.34
C ALA A 253 -10.74 -14.31 -18.26
N TYR A 254 -10.67 -13.17 -17.57
CA TYR A 254 -11.67 -12.83 -16.55
C TYR A 254 -13.04 -12.50 -17.15
N ARG A 255 -13.09 -11.84 -18.32
CA ARG A 255 -14.34 -11.59 -19.03
C ARG A 255 -15.05 -12.88 -19.40
N MET A 256 -14.32 -13.85 -19.95
CA MET A 256 -14.84 -15.19 -20.27
C MET A 256 -15.48 -15.84 -19.04
N ILE A 257 -14.83 -15.77 -17.87
CA ILE A 257 -15.33 -16.38 -16.63
C ILE A 257 -16.54 -15.63 -16.07
N ILE A 258 -16.53 -14.30 -16.08
CA ILE A 258 -17.63 -13.47 -15.58
C ILE A 258 -18.91 -13.72 -16.38
N ASP A 259 -18.77 -13.84 -17.71
CA ASP A 259 -19.89 -14.02 -18.62
C ASP A 259 -20.33 -15.49 -18.75
N ALA A 260 -19.56 -16.44 -18.18
CA ALA A 260 -19.87 -17.86 -18.26
C ALA A 260 -21.18 -18.22 -17.49
N PRO A 261 -22.09 -19.00 -18.12
CA PRO A 261 -23.24 -19.57 -17.43
C PRO A 261 -22.77 -20.60 -16.38
N GLU A 262 -23.66 -20.99 -15.47
CA GLU A 262 -23.31 -21.91 -14.36
C GLU A 262 -22.75 -23.24 -14.87
N GLU A 263 -23.38 -23.84 -15.89
CA GLU A 263 -22.93 -25.07 -16.54
C GLU A 263 -21.59 -24.92 -17.29
N GLY A 264 -21.33 -23.74 -17.85
CA GLY A 264 -20.12 -23.44 -18.63
C GLY A 264 -18.94 -22.93 -17.79
N PHE A 265 -19.13 -22.75 -16.48
CA PHE A 265 -18.13 -22.11 -15.62
C PHE A 265 -16.85 -22.93 -15.50
N ASN A 266 -16.95 -24.22 -15.15
CA ASN A 266 -15.78 -25.07 -14.96
C ASN A 266 -14.92 -25.22 -16.23
N PRO A 267 -15.51 -25.46 -17.43
CA PRO A 267 -14.75 -25.42 -18.68
C PRO A 267 -14.08 -24.07 -18.93
N SER A 268 -14.79 -22.96 -18.70
CA SER A 268 -14.26 -21.59 -18.89
C SER A 268 -13.09 -21.30 -17.95
N VAL A 269 -13.14 -21.79 -16.70
CA VAL A 269 -12.03 -21.68 -15.74
C VAL A 269 -10.78 -22.40 -16.26
N GLN A 270 -10.92 -23.60 -16.84
CA GLN A 270 -9.77 -24.32 -17.38
C GLN A 270 -9.14 -23.58 -18.56
N GLU A 271 -9.96 -23.03 -19.45
CA GLU A 271 -9.45 -22.27 -20.60
C GLU A 271 -8.80 -20.96 -20.16
N ALA A 272 -9.44 -20.22 -19.25
CA ALA A 272 -8.87 -19.02 -18.66
C ALA A 272 -7.52 -19.28 -17.98
N LYS A 273 -7.34 -20.41 -17.28
CA LYS A 273 -6.03 -20.79 -16.72
C LYS A 273 -4.96 -20.99 -17.78
N LYS A 274 -5.30 -21.55 -18.95
CA LYS A 274 -4.37 -21.66 -20.09
C LYS A 274 -4.01 -20.31 -20.69
N MET A 275 -4.95 -19.37 -20.73
CA MET A 275 -4.67 -17.99 -21.15
C MET A 275 -3.75 -17.29 -20.15
N LEU A 276 -4.06 -17.43 -18.86
CA LEU A 276 -3.31 -16.80 -17.76
C LEU A 276 -1.92 -17.39 -17.54
N SER A 277 -1.66 -18.62 -17.98
CA SER A 277 -0.29 -19.17 -17.95
C SER A 277 0.67 -18.43 -18.91
N ARG A 278 0.11 -17.65 -19.85
CA ARG A 278 0.84 -16.78 -20.80
C ARG A 278 0.87 -15.31 -20.36
N ASP A 279 0.58 -15.03 -19.09
CA ASP A 279 0.68 -13.67 -18.54
C ASP A 279 2.11 -13.30 -18.11
N TRP A 280 3.06 -14.24 -18.24
CA TRP A 280 4.48 -14.07 -17.93
C TRP A 280 4.77 -13.57 -16.51
N ALA A 281 3.82 -13.78 -15.60
CA ALA A 281 3.91 -13.34 -14.21
C ALA A 281 4.44 -14.46 -13.30
N ARG A 282 4.43 -14.24 -11.98
CA ARG A 282 4.86 -15.28 -11.02
C ARG A 282 3.84 -16.44 -10.97
N SER A 283 4.24 -17.56 -10.38
CA SER A 283 3.32 -18.64 -10.02
C SER A 283 2.14 -18.10 -9.21
N LYS A 284 0.99 -18.77 -9.30
CA LYS A 284 -0.30 -18.25 -8.82
C LYS A 284 -0.67 -18.77 -7.44
N THR A 285 -1.41 -17.97 -6.69
CA THR A 285 -2.00 -18.30 -5.39
C THR A 285 -3.37 -17.65 -5.26
N SER A 286 -4.27 -18.26 -4.49
CA SER A 286 -5.50 -17.60 -4.01
C SER A 286 -5.29 -16.92 -2.64
N LEU A 287 -4.04 -16.89 -2.16
CA LEU A 287 -3.64 -16.32 -0.87
C LEU A 287 -4.43 -16.92 0.30
N PHE A 288 -5.41 -16.19 0.86
CA PHE A 288 -6.22 -16.61 2.01
C PHE A 288 -7.65 -17.00 1.63
N PHE A 289 -8.00 -16.94 0.34
CA PHE A 289 -9.37 -17.24 -0.12
C PHE A 289 -9.71 -18.72 0.05
N SER A 290 -8.84 -19.61 -0.42
CA SER A 290 -9.09 -21.05 -0.43
C SER A 290 -8.36 -21.80 0.71
N GLY A 291 -7.93 -21.08 1.76
CA GLY A 291 -7.11 -21.61 2.85
C GLY A 291 -5.70 -21.02 2.88
N SER A 292 -4.80 -21.60 3.68
CA SER A 292 -3.39 -21.15 3.74
C SER A 292 -2.54 -21.82 2.66
N ASP A 293 -1.84 -21.01 1.85
CA ASP A 293 -0.87 -21.50 0.87
C ASP A 293 0.52 -21.63 1.49
N LYS A 294 0.90 -22.83 1.95
CA LYS A 294 2.25 -23.11 2.50
C LYS A 294 3.38 -22.93 1.48
N THR A 295 3.05 -22.81 0.20
CA THR A 295 4.00 -22.60 -0.90
C THR A 295 3.96 -21.17 -1.43
N LEU A 296 3.36 -20.23 -0.67
CA LEU A 296 3.17 -18.82 -1.08
C LEU A 296 4.47 -18.14 -1.52
N PHE A 297 5.60 -18.50 -0.92
CA PHE A 297 6.92 -18.03 -1.29
C PHE A 297 7.72 -19.13 -1.98
N ASN A 298 8.46 -18.75 -3.02
CA ASN A 298 9.41 -19.63 -3.69
C ASN A 298 10.77 -18.91 -3.75
N PRO A 299 11.61 -19.00 -2.71
CA PRO A 299 12.88 -18.27 -2.62
C PRO A 299 13.83 -18.47 -3.80
N ALA A 300 13.77 -19.62 -4.48
CA ALA A 300 14.61 -19.91 -5.64
C ALA A 300 14.06 -19.28 -6.93
N ASN A 301 12.73 -19.20 -7.09
CA ASN A 301 12.08 -18.87 -8.36
C ASN A 301 10.92 -17.87 -8.18
N ALA A 302 11.19 -16.69 -7.60
CA ALA A 302 10.17 -15.65 -7.41
C ALA A 302 10.29 -14.45 -8.38
N GLN A 303 11.15 -14.54 -9.39
CA GLN A 303 11.22 -13.52 -10.42
C GLN A 303 10.11 -13.74 -11.47
N CYS A 304 9.63 -12.66 -12.10
CA CYS A 304 8.69 -12.77 -13.23
C CYS A 304 9.48 -13.11 -14.51
N LEU A 305 10.05 -14.30 -14.58
CA LEU A 305 10.96 -14.66 -15.69
C LEU A 305 10.22 -15.03 -16.97
N GLY A 306 8.97 -15.47 -16.86
CA GLY A 306 8.18 -16.01 -17.96
C GLY A 306 8.01 -17.53 -17.81
N MET A 307 7.59 -18.21 -18.88
CA MET A 307 7.45 -19.67 -18.91
C MET A 307 8.81 -20.30 -19.18
N ASN A 308 9.29 -21.19 -18.32
CA ASN A 308 10.55 -21.89 -18.57
C ASN A 308 10.42 -22.75 -19.84
N ILE A 309 11.26 -22.48 -20.83
CA ILE A 309 11.28 -23.17 -22.12
C ILE A 309 12.59 -23.91 -22.36
N GLY A 310 13.53 -23.93 -21.41
CA GLY A 310 14.83 -24.56 -21.61
C GLY A 310 15.98 -23.97 -20.82
N SER A 311 17.20 -24.20 -21.30
CA SER A 311 18.43 -23.75 -20.66
C SER A 311 19.55 -23.43 -21.65
N VAL A 312 20.49 -22.57 -21.26
CA VAL A 312 21.72 -22.28 -22.00
C VAL A 312 22.63 -23.51 -22.00
N VAL A 313 23.08 -23.94 -23.17
CA VAL A 313 24.08 -25.00 -23.34
C VAL A 313 25.49 -24.41 -23.40
N ASN A 314 25.67 -23.36 -24.20
CA ASN A 314 26.96 -22.70 -24.38
C ASN A 314 26.76 -21.24 -24.83
N SER A 315 27.75 -20.39 -24.56
CA SER A 315 27.80 -18.98 -24.97
C SER A 315 29.24 -18.60 -25.30
N ASN A 316 29.47 -17.90 -26.41
CA ASN A 316 30.81 -17.49 -26.85
C ASN A 316 30.94 -15.97 -27.06
N GLY A 317 30.06 -15.18 -26.43
CA GLY A 317 30.09 -13.71 -26.42
C GLY A 317 29.51 -13.03 -27.65
N THR A 318 29.17 -13.78 -28.69
CA THR A 318 28.47 -13.28 -29.90
C THR A 318 27.29 -14.16 -30.29
N ARG A 319 27.31 -15.44 -29.88
CA ARG A 319 26.20 -16.37 -30.04
C ARG A 319 25.96 -17.13 -28.75
N ILE A 320 24.70 -17.50 -28.58
CA ILE A 320 24.25 -18.38 -27.50
C ILE A 320 23.54 -19.60 -28.10
N ILE A 321 23.81 -20.76 -27.51
CA ILE A 321 23.18 -22.04 -27.86
C ILE A 321 22.25 -22.40 -26.71
N LEU A 322 20.97 -22.57 -27.02
CA LEU A 322 19.90 -22.88 -26.07
C LEU A 322 19.36 -24.27 -26.38
N LYS A 323 19.12 -25.08 -25.35
CA LYS A 323 18.33 -26.31 -25.46
C LYS A 323 16.92 -26.02 -25.00
N LEU A 324 15.94 -26.08 -25.91
CA LEU A 324 14.56 -25.70 -25.64
C LEU A 324 13.61 -26.90 -25.69
N ASN A 325 12.63 -26.91 -24.79
CA ASN A 325 11.55 -27.91 -24.74
C ASN A 325 10.26 -27.45 -25.44
N SER A 326 10.28 -26.26 -26.03
CA SER A 326 9.17 -25.60 -26.72
C SER A 326 9.66 -24.96 -28.01
N GLU A 327 8.81 -24.92 -29.03
CA GLU A 327 9.11 -24.23 -30.28
C GLU A 327 9.28 -22.72 -30.06
N LEU A 328 10.27 -22.15 -30.76
CA LEU A 328 10.53 -20.72 -30.80
C LEU A 328 10.09 -20.16 -32.14
N THR A 329 9.35 -19.04 -32.12
CA THR A 329 8.91 -18.35 -33.35
C THR A 329 9.62 -17.01 -33.47
N GLU A 330 9.93 -16.58 -34.70
CA GLU A 330 10.41 -15.22 -34.94
C GLU A 330 9.40 -14.20 -34.39
N GLY A 331 9.89 -13.22 -33.63
CA GLY A 331 9.09 -12.25 -32.92
C GLY A 331 8.84 -12.57 -31.44
N ASP A 332 9.05 -13.82 -31.02
CA ASP A 332 8.95 -14.20 -29.60
C ASP A 332 9.95 -13.40 -28.77
N ARG A 333 9.60 -13.15 -27.50
CA ARG A 333 10.54 -12.58 -26.54
C ARG A 333 10.98 -13.67 -25.59
N ILE A 334 12.28 -13.88 -25.46
CA ILE A 334 12.85 -14.77 -24.45
C ILE A 334 13.59 -13.98 -23.39
N ARG A 335 13.68 -14.54 -22.20
CA ARG A 335 14.45 -14.02 -21.08
C ARG A 335 15.42 -15.08 -20.60
N ILE A 336 16.68 -14.71 -20.48
CA ILE A 336 17.75 -15.56 -19.97
C ILE A 336 18.18 -14.98 -18.64
N SER A 337 18.22 -15.83 -17.60
CA SER A 337 18.58 -15.42 -16.25
C SER A 337 19.79 -16.22 -15.79
N ASP A 338 20.83 -15.54 -15.31
CA ASP A 338 21.92 -16.15 -14.53
C ASP A 338 21.76 -15.71 -13.06
N PRO A 339 21.15 -16.56 -12.22
CA PRO A 339 20.92 -16.26 -10.81
C PRO A 339 22.22 -16.02 -10.02
N SER A 340 23.34 -16.57 -10.48
CA SER A 340 24.65 -16.49 -9.77
C SER A 340 25.21 -15.08 -9.79
N ASN A 341 25.06 -14.40 -10.93
CA ASN A 341 25.57 -13.05 -11.17
C ASN A 341 24.47 -11.98 -11.09
N ASP A 342 23.22 -12.38 -10.81
CA ASP A 342 22.03 -11.52 -10.84
C ASP A 342 21.86 -10.77 -12.18
N ILE A 343 22.18 -11.47 -13.29
CA ILE A 343 22.05 -10.94 -14.65
C ILE A 343 20.76 -11.52 -15.24
N THR A 344 19.94 -10.65 -15.84
CA THR A 344 18.74 -11.06 -16.57
C THR A 344 18.62 -10.23 -17.83
N LYS A 345 18.56 -10.88 -19.00
CA LYS A 345 18.42 -10.22 -20.30
C LYS A 345 17.17 -10.69 -21.01
N THR A 346 16.41 -9.74 -21.56
CA THR A 346 15.26 -10.02 -22.43
C THR A 346 15.64 -9.72 -23.87
N ILE A 347 15.37 -10.66 -24.78
CA ILE A 347 15.75 -10.59 -26.19
C ILE A 347 14.50 -10.84 -27.02
N LYS A 348 14.27 -10.01 -28.04
CA LYS A 348 13.30 -10.32 -29.07
C LYS A 348 13.98 -11.13 -30.16
N ILE A 349 13.43 -12.29 -30.48
CA ILE A 349 13.95 -13.18 -31.50
C ILE A 349 13.64 -12.60 -32.87
N THR A 350 14.67 -12.32 -33.64
CA THR A 350 14.56 -11.89 -35.05
C THR A 350 15.10 -12.94 -36.01
N GLU A 351 16.02 -13.77 -35.54
CA GLU A 351 16.58 -14.88 -36.30
C GLU A 351 17.13 -15.95 -35.34
N PHE A 352 17.12 -17.21 -35.78
CA PHE A 352 17.77 -18.31 -35.08
C PHE A 352 18.08 -19.45 -36.05
N LYS A 353 19.08 -20.28 -35.73
CA LYS A 353 19.29 -21.58 -36.38
C LYS A 353 18.82 -22.69 -35.44
N LYS A 354 18.06 -23.65 -35.95
CA LYS A 354 17.54 -24.79 -35.18
C LYS A 354 18.18 -26.09 -35.65
N ASP A 355 18.62 -26.91 -34.69
CA ASP A 355 19.07 -28.29 -34.89
C ASP A 355 18.49 -29.17 -33.78
N GLY A 356 17.45 -29.94 -34.08
CA GLY A 356 16.69 -30.68 -33.08
C GLY A 356 16.05 -29.74 -32.03
N ASP A 357 16.44 -29.92 -30.76
CA ASP A 357 16.04 -29.09 -29.64
C ASP A 357 17.02 -27.95 -29.32
N LEU A 358 18.08 -27.78 -30.14
CA LEU A 358 19.08 -26.73 -30.00
C LEU A 358 18.77 -25.52 -30.89
N TYR A 359 18.86 -24.33 -30.30
CA TYR A 359 18.63 -23.05 -30.95
C TYR A 359 19.86 -22.16 -30.80
N SER A 360 20.42 -21.70 -31.93
CA SER A 360 21.54 -20.75 -31.96
C SER A 360 21.07 -19.35 -32.32
N ILE A 361 21.28 -18.40 -31.41
CA ILE A 361 20.83 -17.00 -31.51
C ILE A 361 22.05 -16.07 -31.39
N GLY A 362 22.08 -14.97 -32.15
CA GLY A 362 23.08 -13.92 -31.98
C GLY A 362 22.84 -13.13 -30.69
N LEU A 363 23.85 -13.06 -29.83
CA LEU A 363 23.77 -12.35 -28.55
C LEU A 363 25.16 -11.91 -28.08
N ASP A 364 25.36 -10.60 -27.99
CA ASP A 364 26.59 -9.99 -27.47
C ASP A 364 26.60 -9.93 -25.93
N GLU A 365 26.41 -11.09 -25.28
CA GLU A 365 26.48 -11.24 -23.82
C GLU A 365 26.68 -12.71 -23.44
N ASN A 366 27.40 -12.95 -22.35
CA ASN A 366 27.70 -14.30 -21.88
C ASN A 366 26.80 -14.76 -20.74
N PHE A 367 26.26 -15.96 -20.87
CA PHE A 367 25.50 -16.65 -19.83
C PHE A 367 26.15 -18.00 -19.50
N LYS A 368 26.12 -18.38 -18.22
CA LYS A 368 26.67 -19.65 -17.75
C LYS A 368 25.87 -20.85 -18.33
N PRO A 369 26.52 -21.95 -18.74
CA PRO A 369 25.81 -23.19 -19.05
C PRO A 369 24.88 -23.63 -17.92
N GLY A 370 23.69 -24.08 -18.27
CA GLY A 370 22.60 -24.40 -17.34
C GLY A 370 21.72 -23.21 -16.94
N SER A 371 22.05 -21.97 -17.34
CA SER A 371 21.21 -20.80 -17.06
C SER A 371 19.80 -21.00 -17.67
N PRO A 372 18.72 -20.83 -16.90
CA PRO A 372 17.37 -21.06 -17.40
C PRO A 372 16.94 -20.02 -18.43
N VAL A 373 16.19 -20.49 -19.43
CA VAL A 373 15.60 -19.68 -20.51
C VAL A 373 14.08 -19.70 -20.38
N PHE A 374 13.48 -18.53 -20.53
CA PHE A 374 12.05 -18.34 -20.36
C PHE A 374 11.44 -17.66 -21.58
N LYS A 375 10.24 -18.05 -22.00
CA LYS A 375 9.41 -17.26 -22.91
C LYS A 375 8.74 -16.14 -22.11
N ALA A 376 8.86 -14.91 -22.58
CA ALA A 376 8.45 -13.68 -21.91
C ALA A 376 7.61 -12.73 -22.79
N GLY A 377 7.17 -13.22 -23.95
CA GLY A 377 6.27 -12.52 -24.88
C GLY A 377 6.02 -13.36 -26.12
N ASP A 378 4.82 -13.26 -26.69
CA ASP A 378 4.38 -14.06 -27.84
C ASP A 378 4.53 -13.29 -29.17
N ALA A 379 5.09 -13.93 -30.19
CA ALA A 379 5.18 -13.39 -31.56
C ALA A 379 3.83 -13.00 -32.15
N ASN A 380 2.74 -13.68 -31.77
CA ASN A 380 1.39 -13.40 -32.27
C ASN A 380 0.82 -12.08 -31.74
N TRP A 381 1.40 -11.52 -30.66
CA TRP A 381 0.99 -10.21 -30.16
C TRP A 381 1.64 -9.08 -30.97
N ASN A 382 0.90 -8.55 -31.94
CA ASN A 382 1.39 -7.47 -32.80
C ASN A 382 1.11 -6.08 -32.22
N GLU A 383 2.01 -5.63 -31.35
CA GLU A 383 1.94 -4.30 -30.72
C GLU A 383 1.95 -3.16 -31.76
N LYS A 384 2.58 -3.34 -32.93
CA LYS A 384 2.62 -2.30 -33.99
C LYS A 384 1.23 -2.00 -34.57
N ILE A 385 0.36 -3.01 -34.68
CA ILE A 385 -1.02 -2.79 -35.15
C ILE A 385 -1.76 -1.95 -34.12
N LEU A 386 -1.63 -2.31 -32.84
CA LEU A 386 -2.25 -1.57 -31.75
C LEU A 386 -1.77 -0.12 -31.70
N THR A 387 -0.46 0.13 -31.83
CA THR A 387 0.10 1.50 -31.88
C THR A 387 -0.48 2.30 -33.05
N LYS A 388 -0.62 1.71 -34.25
CA LYS A 388 -1.22 2.42 -35.40
C LYS A 388 -2.67 2.82 -35.14
N GLU A 389 -3.44 1.98 -34.47
CA GLU A 389 -4.82 2.30 -34.10
C GLU A 389 -4.88 3.42 -33.04
N VAL A 390 -4.00 3.36 -32.03
CA VAL A 390 -3.84 4.44 -31.04
C VAL A 390 -3.55 5.75 -31.75
N ASP A 391 -2.56 5.78 -32.64
CA ASP A 391 -2.17 6.97 -33.38
C ASP A 391 -3.31 7.53 -34.24
N ALA A 392 -4.10 6.66 -34.87
CA ALA A 392 -5.24 7.08 -35.67
C ALA A 392 -6.31 7.79 -34.82
N ILE A 393 -6.59 7.27 -33.62
CA ILE A 393 -7.54 7.87 -32.68
C ILE A 393 -7.03 9.24 -32.19
N TYR A 394 -5.75 9.32 -31.84
CA TYR A 394 -5.13 10.57 -31.40
C TYR A 394 -5.10 11.63 -32.51
N LYS A 395 -4.84 11.24 -33.77
CA LYS A 395 -4.90 12.14 -34.93
C LYS A 395 -6.31 12.63 -35.24
N GLY A 396 -7.32 11.80 -34.99
CA GLY A 396 -8.72 12.15 -35.21
C GLY A 396 -9.36 12.96 -34.07
N TYR A 397 -8.66 13.13 -32.95
CA TYR A 397 -9.20 13.82 -31.77
C TYR A 397 -9.17 15.34 -31.94
N ASN A 398 -10.36 15.96 -31.97
CA ASN A 398 -10.52 17.40 -32.21
C ASN A 398 -10.87 18.21 -30.95
N GLY A 399 -10.58 17.70 -29.75
CA GLY A 399 -10.74 18.47 -28.51
C GLY A 399 -12.18 18.81 -28.11
N LYS A 400 -13.19 18.05 -28.58
CA LYS A 400 -14.58 18.25 -28.15
C LYS A 400 -14.75 17.82 -26.69
N VAL A 401 -14.48 18.73 -25.76
CA VAL A 401 -14.84 18.56 -24.35
C VAL A 401 -16.36 18.36 -24.25
N ARG A 402 -16.79 17.20 -23.73
CA ARG A 402 -18.21 16.90 -23.54
C ARG A 402 -18.80 17.80 -22.44
N GLY A 403 -19.39 18.90 -22.86
CA GLY A 403 -20.26 19.74 -22.04
C GLY A 403 -19.62 21.07 -21.65
N ASN A 404 -20.45 22.10 -21.74
CA ASN A 404 -20.13 23.49 -21.45
C ASN A 404 -20.16 23.72 -19.93
N THR A 405 -19.31 23.02 -19.17
CA THR A 405 -19.23 23.24 -17.73
C THR A 405 -18.50 24.57 -17.51
N LYS A 406 -19.25 25.63 -17.17
CA LYS A 406 -18.67 26.88 -16.66
C LYS A 406 -17.93 26.56 -15.36
N TYR A 407 -16.64 26.27 -15.47
CA TYR A 407 -15.78 26.10 -14.31
C TYR A 407 -15.53 27.48 -13.69
N GLN A 408 -15.91 27.66 -12.44
CA GLN A 408 -15.45 28.81 -11.66
C GLN A 408 -14.12 28.42 -11.00
N PRO A 409 -13.02 29.14 -11.29
CA PRO A 409 -11.74 28.89 -10.65
C PRO A 409 -11.85 28.94 -9.13
N LEU A 410 -11.14 28.03 -8.46
CA LEU A 410 -11.10 28.05 -7.00
C LEU A 410 -10.41 29.32 -6.49
N THR A 411 -11.01 29.91 -5.46
CA THR A 411 -10.38 30.96 -4.67
C THR A 411 -9.42 30.32 -3.67
N TYR A 412 -8.16 30.17 -4.07
CA TYR A 412 -7.11 29.60 -3.22
C TYR A 412 -7.01 30.22 -1.81
N PRO A 413 -7.21 31.55 -1.61
CA PRO A 413 -7.30 32.13 -0.27
C PRO A 413 -8.40 31.51 0.61
N ASP A 414 -9.57 31.19 0.04
CA ASP A 414 -10.67 30.59 0.79
C ASP A 414 -10.41 29.11 1.11
N LEU A 415 -9.70 28.40 0.21
CA LEU A 415 -9.21 27.06 0.49
C LEU A 415 -8.19 27.08 1.65
N ILE A 416 -7.24 28.01 1.63
CA ILE A 416 -6.24 28.21 2.69
C ILE A 416 -6.92 28.51 4.04
N ALA A 417 -7.91 29.41 4.04
CA ALA A 417 -8.63 29.77 5.26
C ALA A 417 -9.35 28.58 5.92
N ARG A 418 -9.66 27.52 5.14
CA ARG A 418 -10.34 26.30 5.58
C ARG A 418 -9.40 25.14 5.90
N GLN A 419 -8.09 25.26 5.70
CA GLN A 419 -7.15 24.16 5.93
C GLN A 419 -7.14 23.69 7.39
N TRP A 420 -7.39 24.60 8.33
CA TRP A 420 -7.50 24.34 9.76
C TRP A 420 -8.36 25.42 10.42
N CYS A 421 -9.43 25.04 11.10
CA CYS A 421 -10.24 26.00 11.87
C CYS A 421 -9.88 25.95 13.35
N GLU A 422 -9.31 27.05 13.88
CA GLU A 422 -9.36 27.38 15.30
C GLU A 422 -9.68 28.87 15.51
N SER A 423 -10.58 29.13 16.46
CA SER A 423 -10.75 30.43 17.09
C SER A 423 -9.48 30.79 17.86
N GLN A 424 -8.97 32.00 17.65
CA GLN A 424 -7.84 32.55 18.38
C GLN A 424 -8.07 32.48 19.90
N LYS A 425 -7.43 31.51 20.56
CA LYS A 425 -6.68 31.74 21.78
C LYS A 425 -5.37 30.99 21.61
N SER A 426 -4.28 31.74 21.53
CA SER A 426 -2.96 31.18 21.81
C SER A 426 -3.05 30.55 23.20
N GLU A 427 -3.13 29.22 23.28
CA GLU A 427 -2.74 28.55 24.51
C GLU A 427 -1.31 29.04 24.76
N GLY A 428 -1.10 29.74 25.87
CA GLY A 428 0.24 30.16 26.28
C GLY A 428 1.19 28.96 26.30
N PHE A 429 2.51 29.18 26.37
CA PHE A 429 3.51 28.11 26.40
C PHE A 429 3.04 26.91 27.24
N GLN A 430 2.57 25.86 26.56
CA GLN A 430 2.22 24.61 27.21
C GLN A 430 3.54 23.93 27.57
N GLU A 431 3.63 23.42 28.79
CA GLU A 431 4.78 22.63 29.19
C GLU A 431 4.91 21.39 28.31
N GLU A 432 6.15 21.02 27.97
CA GLU A 432 6.41 19.84 27.16
C GLU A 432 5.97 18.56 27.88
N ARG A 433 5.25 17.70 27.15
CA ARG A 433 4.82 16.38 27.58
C ARG A 433 5.65 15.31 26.86
N LEU A 434 6.10 14.32 27.63
CA LEU A 434 6.81 13.17 27.11
C LEU A 434 5.86 11.97 27.01
N TRP A 435 5.73 11.42 25.82
CA TRP A 435 4.94 10.23 25.50
C TRP A 435 5.87 9.02 25.43
N VAL A 436 5.77 8.10 26.39
CA VAL A 436 6.57 6.87 26.38
C VAL A 436 5.69 5.71 25.98
N LYS A 437 5.98 5.12 24.82
CA LYS A 437 5.22 3.98 24.30
C LYS A 437 5.91 2.66 24.65
N ILE A 438 5.10 1.71 25.08
CA ILE A 438 5.52 0.36 25.47
C ILE A 438 4.55 -0.67 24.91
N ASP A 439 5.07 -1.84 24.57
CA ASP A 439 4.33 -3.04 24.17
C ASP A 439 4.39 -4.14 25.26
N ASN A 440 5.49 -4.15 26.04
CA ASN A 440 5.67 -4.95 27.23
C ASN A 440 5.30 -4.15 28.51
N PRO A 441 4.27 -4.55 29.28
CA PRO A 441 3.88 -3.92 30.54
C PRO A 441 4.95 -3.91 31.63
N ASP A 442 5.94 -4.81 31.61
CA ASP A 442 7.03 -4.88 32.60
C ASP A 442 7.87 -3.58 32.65
N TRP A 443 7.83 -2.77 31.57
CA TRP A 443 8.40 -1.43 31.57
C TRP A 443 7.83 -0.51 32.67
N LEU A 444 6.61 -0.77 33.16
CA LEU A 444 6.01 -0.01 34.25
C LEU A 444 6.79 -0.13 35.56
N GLU A 445 7.55 -1.21 35.77
CA GLU A 445 8.43 -1.36 36.93
C GLU A 445 9.73 -0.56 36.82
N VAL A 446 10.08 -0.16 35.59
CA VAL A 446 11.32 0.56 35.26
C VAL A 446 11.11 2.07 35.17
N LEU A 447 9.96 2.49 34.65
CA LEU A 447 9.66 3.88 34.35
C LEU A 447 9.32 4.70 35.62
N PRO A 448 9.64 6.01 35.65
CA PRO A 448 9.32 6.87 36.79
C PRO A 448 7.84 7.27 36.78
N LEU A 449 7.03 6.63 37.63
CA LEU A 449 5.57 6.76 37.62
C LEU A 449 5.00 7.87 38.52
N ASN A 450 5.72 8.98 38.68
CA ASN A 450 5.37 10.07 39.60
C ASN A 450 5.24 11.45 38.93
N SER A 451 5.24 11.51 37.60
CA SER A 451 5.19 12.77 36.85
C SER A 451 3.94 12.88 35.98
N LYS A 452 3.14 13.94 36.20
CA LYS A 452 1.99 14.28 35.34
C LYS A 452 2.39 14.71 33.93
N ARG A 453 3.67 15.06 33.70
CA ARG A 453 4.22 15.38 32.37
C ARG A 453 4.53 14.14 31.53
N LEU A 454 4.54 12.97 32.16
CA LEU A 454 4.70 11.70 31.48
C LEU A 454 3.33 11.18 31.04
N MET A 455 3.26 10.71 29.79
CA MET A 455 2.13 9.99 29.24
C MET A 455 2.61 8.61 28.83
N ILE A 456 2.12 7.57 29.47
CA ILE A 456 2.46 6.19 29.10
C ILE A 456 1.45 5.70 28.06
N VAL A 457 1.95 5.26 26.92
CA VAL A 457 1.15 4.66 25.85
C VAL A 457 1.32 3.14 25.89
N LEU A 458 0.24 2.44 26.22
CA LEU A 458 0.18 0.97 26.19
C LEU A 458 -0.29 0.50 24.81
N SER A 459 0.57 -0.19 24.08
CA SER A 459 0.22 -0.78 22.79
C SER A 459 -0.57 -2.06 23.01
N ILE A 460 -1.83 -2.10 22.61
CA ILE A 460 -2.68 -3.29 22.73
C ILE A 460 -2.39 -4.22 21.55
N ASN A 461 -1.90 -5.42 21.87
CA ASN A 461 -1.63 -6.50 20.92
C ASN A 461 -2.15 -7.83 21.46
N THR A 462 -2.25 -8.85 20.61
CA THR A 462 -2.83 -10.15 21.01
C THR A 462 -2.12 -10.82 22.18
N GLU A 463 -0.83 -10.54 22.39
CA GLU A 463 -0.04 -11.13 23.49
C GLU A 463 -0.43 -10.51 24.85
N ASN A 464 -0.49 -9.19 24.93
CA ASN A 464 -0.88 -8.50 26.16
C ASN A 464 -2.41 -8.38 26.35
N MET A 465 -3.21 -8.63 25.30
CA MET A 465 -4.66 -8.71 25.36
C MET A 465 -5.17 -9.74 26.38
N TYR A 466 -4.45 -10.84 26.65
CA TYR A 466 -4.91 -11.84 27.64
C TYR A 466 -4.81 -11.35 29.08
N ASN A 467 -3.89 -10.42 29.35
CA ASN A 467 -3.62 -9.90 30.69
C ASN A 467 -4.21 -8.49 30.93
N PHE A 468 -5.08 -8.00 30.04
CA PHE A 468 -5.62 -6.64 30.09
C PHE A 468 -6.30 -6.28 31.41
N LYS A 469 -6.97 -7.25 32.08
CA LYS A 469 -7.60 -7.01 33.39
C LYS A 469 -6.57 -6.75 34.49
N ALA A 470 -5.45 -7.48 34.49
CA ALA A 470 -4.36 -7.27 35.43
C ALA A 470 -3.70 -5.91 35.18
N ILE A 471 -3.42 -5.60 33.92
CA ILE A 471 -2.89 -4.30 33.50
C ILE A 471 -3.81 -3.18 33.97
N ALA A 472 -5.11 -3.27 33.67
CA ALA A 472 -6.15 -2.31 34.10
C ALA A 472 -6.16 -2.08 35.62
N GLY A 473 -6.02 -3.14 36.43
CA GLY A 473 -5.93 -3.02 37.88
C GLY A 473 -4.72 -2.21 38.33
N THR A 474 -3.56 -2.40 37.70
CA THR A 474 -2.32 -1.66 38.03
C THR A 474 -2.44 -0.16 37.72
N LEU A 475 -3.19 0.22 36.68
CA LEU A 475 -3.32 1.62 36.26
C LEU A 475 -4.03 2.52 37.27
N GLN A 476 -4.93 1.95 38.08
CA GLN A 476 -5.75 2.72 39.04
C GLN A 476 -4.92 3.34 40.19
N TYR A 477 -3.69 2.87 40.39
CA TYR A 477 -2.86 3.23 41.55
C TYR A 477 -1.69 4.18 41.22
N GLN A 478 -1.62 4.72 40.00
CA GLN A 478 -0.43 5.44 39.52
C GLN A 478 -0.70 6.94 39.27
N GLY A 479 0.27 7.79 39.62
CA GLY A 479 0.19 9.25 39.47
C GLY A 479 0.47 9.79 38.05
N VAL A 480 0.36 8.94 37.02
CA VAL A 480 0.70 9.22 35.61
C VAL A 480 -0.54 9.13 34.72
N ASN A 481 -0.52 9.82 33.59
CA ASN A 481 -1.56 9.69 32.57
C ASN A 481 -1.27 8.50 31.66
N PHE A 482 -2.31 7.76 31.31
CA PHE A 482 -2.22 6.62 30.40
C PHE A 482 -3.05 6.83 29.13
N ALA A 483 -2.50 6.31 28.04
CA ALA A 483 -3.13 6.19 26.74
C ALA A 483 -3.00 4.73 26.27
N CYS A 484 -3.88 4.32 25.36
CA CYS A 484 -3.78 3.03 24.68
C CYS A 484 -3.65 3.21 23.18
N GLU A 485 -2.76 2.44 22.56
CA GLU A 485 -2.65 2.36 21.10
C GLU A 485 -3.24 1.05 20.58
N LEU A 486 -4.08 1.13 19.55
CA LEU A 486 -4.60 -0.04 18.87
C LEU A 486 -3.65 -0.45 17.74
N THR A 487 -3.35 -1.75 17.64
CA THR A 487 -2.61 -2.33 16.51
C THR A 487 -3.27 -1.95 15.18
N PRO A 488 -2.50 -1.62 14.13
CA PRO A 488 -3.04 -1.16 12.83
C PRO A 488 -3.96 -2.15 12.11
N TYR A 489 -3.91 -3.43 12.48
CA TYR A 489 -4.72 -4.48 11.86
C TYR A 489 -5.52 -5.24 12.91
N ILE A 490 -6.85 -5.08 12.89
CA ILE A 490 -7.78 -5.83 13.73
C ILE A 490 -8.79 -6.50 12.80
N SER A 491 -8.76 -7.83 12.70
CA SER A 491 -9.65 -8.52 11.79
C SER A 491 -11.12 -8.35 12.19
N GLN A 492 -12.03 -8.54 11.23
CA GLN A 492 -13.47 -8.46 11.48
C GLN A 492 -13.93 -9.42 12.60
N LYS A 493 -13.26 -10.57 12.77
CA LYS A 493 -13.56 -11.56 13.81
C LYS A 493 -13.12 -11.12 15.20
N GLU A 494 -12.08 -10.29 15.30
CA GLU A 494 -11.51 -9.82 16.56
C GLU A 494 -12.22 -8.56 17.08
N PHE A 495 -13.07 -7.92 16.27
CA PHE A 495 -13.71 -6.65 16.60
C PHE A 495 -14.48 -6.69 17.94
N ALA A 496 -15.18 -7.78 18.24
CA ALA A 496 -15.91 -7.95 19.51
C ALA A 496 -14.96 -8.03 20.71
N SER A 497 -13.87 -8.80 20.59
CA SER A 497 -12.87 -8.96 21.66
C SER A 497 -12.17 -7.63 21.95
N TYR A 498 -11.79 -6.87 20.92
CA TYR A 498 -11.21 -5.53 21.12
C TYR A 498 -12.19 -4.57 21.78
N SER A 499 -13.49 -4.63 21.45
CA SER A 499 -14.52 -3.80 22.10
C SER A 499 -14.58 -4.05 23.62
N GLN A 500 -14.48 -5.30 24.06
CA GLN A 500 -14.47 -5.65 25.48
C GLN A 500 -13.24 -5.10 26.21
N ILE A 501 -12.06 -5.21 25.58
CA ILE A 501 -10.80 -4.70 26.14
C ILE A 501 -10.83 -3.19 26.22
N ILE A 502 -11.27 -2.52 25.16
CA ILE A 502 -11.42 -1.07 25.12
C ILE A 502 -12.30 -0.59 26.28
N ASN A 503 -13.46 -1.23 26.49
CA ASN A 503 -14.37 -0.86 27.58
C ASN A 503 -13.75 -1.04 28.96
N ALA A 504 -13.02 -2.15 29.19
CA ALA A 504 -12.36 -2.39 30.48
C ALA A 504 -11.24 -1.39 30.77
N MET A 505 -10.41 -1.11 29.76
CA MET A 505 -9.30 -0.15 29.87
C MET A 505 -9.82 1.29 30.03
N ALA A 506 -10.92 1.65 29.36
CA ALA A 506 -11.61 2.92 29.61
C ALA A 506 -12.08 3.04 31.07
N GLY A 507 -12.66 1.96 31.63
CA GLY A 507 -13.03 1.88 33.05
C GLY A 507 -11.84 1.96 34.02
N ALA A 508 -10.63 1.64 33.55
CA ALA A 508 -9.39 1.76 34.32
C ALA A 508 -8.76 3.15 34.30
N GLY A 509 -9.42 4.13 33.66
CA GLY A 509 -8.96 5.52 33.61
C GLY A 509 -8.11 5.87 32.38
N ILE A 510 -8.03 5.00 31.35
CA ILE A 510 -7.46 5.37 30.05
C ILE A 510 -8.31 6.47 29.42
N LYS A 511 -7.67 7.60 29.11
CA LYS A 511 -8.37 8.77 28.52
C LYS A 511 -8.10 8.96 27.03
N PHE A 512 -6.91 8.59 26.56
CA PHE A 512 -6.48 8.81 25.18
C PHE A 512 -6.35 7.51 24.41
N TRP A 513 -6.86 7.50 23.19
CA TRP A 513 -6.85 6.33 22.31
C TRP A 513 -6.16 6.64 20.98
N ILE A 514 -5.01 6.01 20.75
CA ILE A 514 -4.23 6.15 19.51
C ILE A 514 -4.73 5.14 18.48
N LEU A 515 -5.21 5.65 17.36
CA LEU A 515 -5.88 4.88 16.32
C LEU A 515 -5.00 4.75 15.08
N ASN A 516 -4.80 3.53 14.57
CA ASN A 516 -3.95 3.27 13.41
C ASN A 516 -4.70 2.81 12.15
N ASN A 517 -6.04 2.74 12.18
CA ASN A 517 -6.86 2.41 11.02
C ASN A 517 -8.21 3.14 11.07
N ILE A 518 -8.78 3.47 9.91
CA ILE A 518 -10.05 4.18 9.82
C ILE A 518 -11.22 3.43 10.48
N SER A 519 -11.15 2.10 10.53
CA SER A 519 -12.15 1.27 11.21
C SER A 519 -12.19 1.49 12.73
N HIS A 520 -11.09 1.93 13.34
CA HIS A 520 -11.01 2.05 14.80
C HIS A 520 -11.89 3.15 15.36
N PHE A 521 -12.21 4.18 14.57
CA PHE A 521 -13.14 5.23 14.98
C PHE A 521 -14.52 4.68 15.38
N LYS A 522 -14.89 3.49 14.87
CA LYS A 522 -16.15 2.83 15.18
C LYS A 522 -16.23 2.27 16.61
N TYR A 523 -15.09 2.07 17.29
CA TYR A 523 -15.08 1.62 18.69
C TYR A 523 -15.52 2.70 19.67
N PHE A 524 -15.45 3.98 19.28
CA PHE A 524 -15.53 5.09 20.21
C PHE A 524 -16.67 6.05 19.86
N SER A 525 -17.23 6.68 20.89
CA SER A 525 -18.06 7.88 20.70
C SER A 525 -17.20 9.08 20.26
N ASN A 526 -17.85 10.13 19.74
CA ASN A 526 -17.17 11.35 19.32
C ASN A 526 -16.47 12.05 20.50
N ASP A 527 -17.04 12.00 21.70
CA ASP A 527 -16.53 12.69 22.90
C ASP A 527 -15.34 11.99 23.58
N THR A 528 -14.99 10.77 23.14
CA THR A 528 -13.80 10.07 23.66
C THR A 528 -12.53 10.73 23.10
N PRO A 529 -11.54 11.16 23.90
CA PRO A 529 -10.32 11.75 23.35
C PRO A 529 -9.52 10.77 22.48
N LYS A 530 -9.37 11.10 21.19
CA LYS A 530 -8.69 10.25 20.20
C LYS A 530 -7.41 10.92 19.71
N VAL A 531 -6.45 10.10 19.32
CA VAL A 531 -5.17 10.51 18.72
C VAL A 531 -5.01 9.77 17.40
N SER A 532 -4.64 10.47 16.32
CA SER A 532 -4.33 9.78 15.06
C SER A 532 -2.94 9.14 15.18
N GLY A 533 -2.83 7.83 15.03
CA GLY A 533 -1.56 7.11 15.04
C GLY A 533 -0.79 7.23 13.72
N HIS A 534 0.41 6.64 13.70
CA HIS A 534 1.36 6.78 12.59
C HIS A 534 0.83 6.30 11.23
N PHE A 535 -0.07 5.31 11.24
CA PHE A 535 -0.64 4.70 10.03
C PHE A 535 -1.92 5.39 9.51
N LEU A 536 -2.38 6.45 10.19
CA LEU A 536 -3.41 7.34 9.65
C LEU A 536 -2.82 8.51 8.83
N TYR A 537 -1.50 8.67 8.80
CA TYR A 537 -0.78 9.56 7.87
C TYR A 537 -1.33 11.00 7.80
N THR A 538 -1.33 11.71 8.92
CA THR A 538 -1.70 13.13 8.97
C THR A 538 -0.60 14.02 8.35
N MET A 539 -0.41 13.92 7.04
CA MET A 539 0.66 14.59 6.27
C MET A 539 0.31 16.02 5.84
N ASN A 540 -0.96 16.40 5.98
CA ASN A 540 -1.46 17.74 5.69
C ASN A 540 -2.60 18.12 6.65
N ALA A 541 -2.82 19.43 6.81
CA ALA A 541 -3.84 19.99 7.71
C ALA A 541 -5.28 19.57 7.37
N PHE A 542 -5.61 19.38 6.09
CA PHE A 542 -6.95 18.94 5.68
C PHE A 542 -7.24 17.51 6.16
N THR A 543 -6.26 16.61 6.06
CA THR A 543 -6.35 15.26 6.65
C THR A 543 -6.52 15.36 8.17
N GLY A 544 -5.77 16.24 8.83
CA GLY A 544 -5.94 16.52 10.26
C GLY A 544 -7.36 16.99 10.59
N ARG A 545 -7.96 17.84 9.75
CA ARG A 545 -9.33 18.33 9.91
C ARG A 545 -10.36 17.21 9.76
N VAL A 546 -10.16 16.26 8.83
CA VAL A 546 -11.02 15.07 8.72
C VAL A 546 -11.02 14.28 10.01
N TYR A 547 -9.85 14.01 10.58
CA TYR A 547 -9.76 13.29 11.85
C TYR A 547 -10.28 14.10 13.03
N LYS A 548 -10.10 15.43 13.03
CA LYS A 548 -10.72 16.33 14.02
C LYS A 548 -12.24 16.22 14.02
N ASP A 549 -12.87 16.20 12.83
CA ASP A 549 -14.33 16.02 12.70
C ASP A 549 -14.78 14.61 13.15
N LEU A 550 -13.87 13.63 13.16
CA LEU A 550 -14.07 12.31 13.76
C LEU A 550 -13.68 12.25 15.25
N GLY A 551 -13.40 13.39 15.89
CA GLY A 551 -13.12 13.51 17.32
C GLY A 551 -11.66 13.31 17.72
N THR A 552 -10.71 13.44 16.81
CA THR A 552 -9.26 13.41 17.11
C THR A 552 -8.76 14.77 17.62
N GLU A 553 -8.00 14.76 18.70
CA GLU A 553 -7.43 15.95 19.34
C GLU A 553 -5.94 16.15 19.01
N TYR A 554 -5.18 15.06 18.98
CA TYR A 554 -3.74 15.04 18.73
C TYR A 554 -3.39 14.16 17.53
N PHE A 555 -2.25 14.46 16.90
CA PHE A 555 -1.85 13.83 15.65
C PHE A 555 -0.42 13.35 15.73
N THR A 556 -0.24 12.03 15.79
CA THR A 556 1.08 11.42 15.72
C THR A 556 1.62 11.55 14.31
N VAL A 557 2.79 12.17 14.19
CA VAL A 557 3.53 12.29 12.93
C VAL A 557 4.04 10.91 12.51
N SER A 558 3.89 10.57 11.24
CA SER A 558 4.40 9.28 10.72
C SER A 558 5.92 9.22 10.78
N TRP A 559 6.48 8.05 11.04
CA TRP A 559 7.92 7.83 11.07
C TRP A 559 8.64 8.20 9.77
N GLU A 560 7.95 8.06 8.63
CA GLU A 560 8.53 8.40 7.33
C GLU A 560 8.49 9.89 6.98
N ASP A 561 7.82 10.73 7.79
CA ASP A 561 7.72 12.17 7.51
C ASP A 561 9.08 12.86 7.68
N ASP A 562 9.22 14.03 7.06
CA ASP A 562 10.43 14.85 7.15
C ASP A 562 10.21 16.15 7.93
N PHE A 563 11.32 16.78 8.30
CA PHE A 563 11.30 18.00 9.10
C PHE A 563 10.54 19.14 8.42
N LEU A 564 10.63 19.25 7.08
CA LEU A 564 10.04 20.36 6.34
C LEU A 564 8.52 20.26 6.37
N ASN A 565 7.96 19.07 6.12
CA ASN A 565 6.52 18.88 6.19
C ASN A 565 5.98 19.10 7.62
N ILE A 566 6.69 18.61 8.65
CA ILE A 566 6.33 18.87 10.06
C ILE A 566 6.28 20.38 10.34
N GLN A 567 7.27 21.14 9.85
CA GLN A 567 7.27 22.60 9.96
C GLN A 567 6.07 23.25 9.24
N ARG A 568 5.65 22.72 8.10
CA ARG A 568 4.45 23.21 7.40
C ARG A 568 3.17 22.92 8.18
N LEU A 569 3.06 21.75 8.79
CA LEU A 569 1.92 21.40 9.65
C LEU A 569 1.81 22.36 10.85
N THR A 570 2.93 22.72 11.51
CA THR A 570 2.90 23.70 12.60
C THR A 570 2.49 25.10 12.12
N GLN A 571 2.90 25.50 10.92
CA GLN A 571 2.48 26.77 10.30
C GLN A 571 0.99 26.80 9.97
N SER A 572 0.38 25.65 9.67
CA SER A 572 -1.05 25.53 9.39
C SER A 572 -1.97 25.54 10.63
N GLY A 573 -1.40 25.62 11.84
CA GLY A 573 -2.16 25.70 13.09
C GLY A 573 -2.20 24.41 13.92
N MET A 574 -1.51 23.34 13.50
CA MET A 574 -1.52 22.06 14.23
C MET A 574 -0.50 21.97 15.38
N ARG A 575 0.21 23.06 15.70
CA ARG A 575 1.41 23.13 16.58
C ARG A 575 1.42 22.18 17.78
N SER A 576 0.75 22.55 18.88
CA SER A 576 0.71 21.78 20.14
C SER A 576 -0.06 20.47 20.03
N ARG A 577 -0.69 20.20 18.89
CA ARG A 577 -1.44 18.97 18.64
C ARG A 577 -0.60 17.88 18.00
N LEU A 578 0.55 18.21 17.42
CA LEU A 578 1.46 17.22 16.85
C LEU A 578 2.21 16.45 17.94
N ILE A 579 2.23 15.12 17.83
CA ILE A 579 3.07 14.23 18.64
C ILE A 579 4.20 13.72 17.73
N VAL A 580 5.45 14.03 18.10
CA VAL A 580 6.63 13.63 17.32
C VAL A 580 7.46 12.65 18.14
N TYR A 581 7.47 11.38 17.74
CA TYR A 581 8.37 10.38 18.31
C TYR A 581 9.80 10.65 17.84
N LEU A 582 10.71 10.79 18.79
CA LEU A 582 12.13 11.10 18.56
C LEU A 582 13.03 9.89 18.75
N PHE A 583 12.50 8.77 19.25
CA PHE A 583 13.23 7.51 19.39
C PHE A 583 12.30 6.32 19.17
N GLY A 584 12.75 5.28 18.46
CA GLY A 584 12.04 4.01 18.35
C GLY A 584 12.48 3.13 17.18
N TYR A 585 11.95 1.91 17.15
CA TYR A 585 12.11 0.95 16.04
C TYR A 585 10.84 0.93 15.19
N PRO A 586 10.70 1.79 14.15
CA PRO A 586 9.51 1.79 13.33
C PRO A 586 9.39 0.47 12.54
N PRO A 587 8.25 -0.24 12.62
CA PRO A 587 7.97 -1.37 11.74
C PRO A 587 8.10 -0.96 10.27
N VAL A 588 9.08 -1.53 9.55
CA VAL A 588 9.30 -1.20 8.13
C VAL A 588 8.38 -2.00 7.20
N ALA A 589 7.94 -3.16 7.65
CA ALA A 589 6.89 -3.94 6.99
C ALA A 589 6.12 -4.76 8.03
N ARG A 590 4.81 -4.94 7.78
CA ARG A 590 3.94 -5.84 8.55
C ARG A 590 3.24 -6.76 7.57
N SER A 591 3.38 -8.07 7.71
CA SER A 591 2.87 -9.04 6.75
C SER A 591 2.08 -10.15 7.43
N ARG A 592 0.85 -10.36 6.98
CA ARG A 592 0.05 -11.55 7.31
C ARG A 592 0.51 -12.82 6.57
N MET A 593 1.37 -12.64 5.56
CA MET A 593 1.81 -13.72 4.67
C MET A 593 2.91 -14.57 5.28
N LEU A 594 3.62 -14.04 6.29
CA LEU A 594 4.67 -14.78 6.99
C LEU A 594 4.09 -15.62 8.11
N ASP A 595 4.62 -16.82 8.26
CA ASP A 595 4.43 -17.70 9.40
C ASP A 595 5.77 -18.22 9.92
N ALA A 596 5.83 -18.51 11.23
CA ALA A 596 7.05 -18.95 11.91
C ALA A 596 7.60 -20.28 11.39
N GLY A 597 6.79 -21.11 10.72
CA GLY A 597 7.24 -22.32 10.05
C GLY A 597 7.99 -22.04 8.75
N TYR A 598 7.73 -20.91 8.10
CA TYR A 598 8.44 -20.47 6.90
C TYR A 598 9.72 -19.67 7.21
N LEU A 599 9.67 -18.67 8.09
CA LEU A 599 10.87 -17.94 8.55
C LEU A 599 10.85 -17.82 10.06
N GLU A 600 11.92 -18.21 10.71
CA GLU A 600 12.10 -18.03 12.15
C GLU A 600 12.37 -16.56 12.49
N GLU A 601 12.06 -16.16 13.72
CA GLU A 601 12.48 -14.87 14.23
C GLU A 601 14.00 -14.75 14.26
N GLY A 602 14.50 -13.55 14.00
CA GLY A 602 15.93 -13.29 14.05
C GLY A 602 16.40 -12.28 13.01
N GLU A 603 17.72 -12.22 12.87
CA GLU A 603 18.40 -11.35 11.92
C GLU A 603 18.13 -11.80 10.49
N ILE A 604 17.80 -10.82 9.65
CA ILE A 604 17.64 -10.96 8.22
C ILE A 604 18.46 -9.86 7.53
N THR A 605 19.16 -10.20 6.47
CA THR A 605 20.07 -9.28 5.78
C THR A 605 19.68 -9.18 4.32
N ASN A 606 19.72 -7.98 3.75
CA ASN A 606 19.48 -7.80 2.32
C ASN A 606 20.76 -7.98 1.49
N LYS A 607 20.65 -7.95 0.15
CA LYS A 607 21.81 -8.06 -0.77
C LYS A 607 22.87 -6.98 -0.57
N SER A 608 22.52 -5.83 0.01
CA SER A 608 23.43 -4.72 0.30
C SER A 608 24.10 -4.82 1.67
N ASN A 609 23.96 -5.97 2.35
CA ASN A 609 24.46 -6.21 3.71
C ASN A 609 23.86 -5.25 4.77
N GLU A 610 22.67 -4.72 4.53
CA GLU A 610 21.90 -4.01 5.55
C GLU A 610 21.09 -5.02 6.36
N ASN A 611 21.21 -4.92 7.68
CA ASN A 611 20.58 -5.83 8.65
C ASN A 611 19.22 -5.31 9.14
N PHE A 612 18.34 -6.27 9.37
CA PHE A 612 16.99 -6.09 9.89
C PHE A 612 16.66 -7.24 10.83
N TRP A 613 15.56 -7.11 11.57
CA TRP A 613 15.06 -8.15 12.46
C TRP A 613 13.65 -8.54 12.07
N LEU A 614 13.40 -9.84 11.91
CA LEU A 614 12.05 -10.39 11.81
C LEU A 614 11.58 -10.82 13.19
N ARG A 615 10.37 -10.38 13.56
CA ARG A 615 9.62 -10.86 14.73
C ARG A 615 8.19 -11.18 14.33
N TYR A 616 7.49 -11.96 15.12
CA TYR A 616 6.06 -12.18 14.97
C TYR A 616 5.30 -11.42 16.05
N GLU A 617 4.22 -10.76 15.65
CA GLU A 617 3.22 -10.20 16.56
C GLU A 617 1.87 -10.79 16.14
N ALA A 618 1.25 -11.57 17.03
CA ALA A 618 -0.01 -12.25 16.74
C ALA A 618 0.06 -13.08 15.44
N ASN A 619 -0.78 -12.76 14.45
CA ASN A 619 -0.86 -13.44 13.16
C ASN A 619 -0.13 -12.67 12.04
N SER A 620 0.96 -11.95 12.36
CA SER A 620 1.73 -11.19 11.38
C SER A 620 3.23 -11.17 11.68
N GLY A 621 4.05 -11.34 10.65
CA GLY A 621 5.47 -11.04 10.70
C GLY A 621 5.71 -9.53 10.60
N VAL A 622 6.57 -9.00 11.46
CA VAL A 622 6.99 -7.61 11.53
C VAL A 622 8.48 -7.54 11.25
N VAL A 623 8.85 -6.73 10.25
CA VAL A 623 10.26 -6.44 9.95
C VAL A 623 10.63 -5.12 10.61
N LEU A 624 11.68 -5.13 11.41
CA LEU A 624 12.24 -4.00 12.13
C LEU A 624 13.63 -3.67 11.58
N PRO A 625 14.04 -2.40 11.58
CA PRO A 625 15.42 -2.05 11.27
C PRO A 625 16.37 -2.49 12.39
N GLU A 626 17.63 -2.76 12.08
CA GLU A 626 18.67 -3.04 13.10
C GLU A 626 18.95 -1.81 13.97
N MET A 627 19.06 -0.63 13.36
CA MET A 627 19.28 0.63 14.07
C MET A 627 17.95 1.36 14.33
N PRO A 628 17.69 1.85 15.56
CA PRO A 628 16.51 2.65 15.84
C PRO A 628 16.62 4.03 15.19
N VAL A 629 15.47 4.63 14.93
CA VAL A 629 15.39 6.04 14.58
C VAL A 629 15.66 6.85 15.85
N MET A 630 16.55 7.85 15.78
CA MET A 630 16.77 8.79 16.89
C MET A 630 17.01 10.23 16.41
N ASN A 631 16.25 11.16 16.97
CA ASN A 631 16.19 12.56 16.55
C ASN A 631 16.16 13.53 17.75
N PHE A 632 16.76 13.19 18.89
CA PHE A 632 16.82 14.08 20.08
C PHE A 632 17.47 15.43 19.76
N THR A 633 18.49 15.44 18.87
CA THR A 633 19.18 16.67 18.44
C THR A 633 18.30 17.72 17.77
N VAL A 634 17.10 17.37 17.28
CA VAL A 634 16.17 18.34 16.66
C VAL A 634 15.06 18.81 17.59
N ARG A 635 14.99 18.31 18.84
CA ARG A 635 13.93 18.64 19.80
C ARG A 635 13.79 20.14 20.01
N LYS A 636 14.85 20.86 20.38
CA LYS A 636 14.80 22.34 20.58
C LYS A 636 14.30 23.09 19.34
N LYS A 637 14.64 22.62 18.13
CA LYS A 637 14.15 23.21 16.88
C LYS A 637 12.65 22.98 16.73
N LEU A 638 12.16 21.78 17.03
CA LEU A 638 10.73 21.44 17.00
C LEU A 638 9.94 22.17 18.10
N SER A 639 10.48 22.30 19.31
CA SER A 639 9.88 23.10 20.40
C SER A 639 9.76 24.57 20.00
N GLY A 640 10.76 25.12 19.30
CA GLY A 640 10.71 26.46 18.72
C GLY A 640 9.62 26.67 17.66
N LEU A 641 9.04 25.59 17.11
CA LEU A 641 7.88 25.62 16.22
C LEU A 641 6.54 25.50 16.98
N GLY A 642 6.57 25.45 18.31
CA GLY A 642 5.39 25.31 19.16
C GLY A 642 4.92 23.86 19.36
N ILE A 643 5.74 22.86 19.01
CA ILE A 643 5.44 21.45 19.33
C ILE A 643 5.78 21.21 20.79
N THR A 644 4.82 20.64 21.54
CA THR A 644 4.96 20.38 22.98
C THR A 644 4.83 18.90 23.33
N ASN A 645 4.58 18.01 22.36
CA ASN A 645 4.42 16.58 22.58
C ASN A 645 5.51 15.79 21.85
N PHE A 646 6.44 15.23 22.63
CA PHE A 646 7.54 14.41 22.11
C PHE A 646 7.44 12.98 22.61
N GLY A 647 7.87 12.02 21.78
CA GLY A 647 7.73 10.60 22.08
C GLY A 647 9.05 9.83 22.15
N ILE A 648 9.09 8.81 23.01
CA ILE A 648 10.09 7.73 23.05
C ILE A 648 9.31 6.41 22.92
N ASP A 649 9.51 5.69 21.83
CA ASP A 649 8.91 4.38 21.60
C ASP A 649 9.89 3.28 22.03
N LEU A 650 9.57 2.60 23.13
CA LEU A 650 10.33 1.49 23.68
C LEU A 650 9.80 0.13 23.20
N SER A 651 8.81 0.13 22.29
CA SER A 651 8.31 -1.12 21.71
C SER A 651 9.46 -1.90 21.06
N PHE A 652 9.38 -3.23 21.12
CA PHE A 652 10.40 -4.18 20.67
C PHE A 652 11.70 -4.21 21.50
N ILE A 653 11.82 -3.39 22.55
CA ILE A 653 12.97 -3.35 23.45
C ILE A 653 12.62 -4.07 24.76
N LYS A 654 13.52 -4.94 25.23
CA LYS A 654 13.36 -5.59 26.53
C LYS A 654 13.47 -4.53 27.66
N PRO A 655 12.62 -4.59 28.69
CA PRO A 655 12.70 -3.72 29.86
C PRO A 655 14.10 -3.71 30.47
N ASP A 656 14.70 -2.52 30.57
CA ASP A 656 16.03 -2.32 31.15
C ASP A 656 16.16 -0.90 31.74
N LYS A 657 16.44 -0.85 33.04
CA LYS A 657 16.60 0.39 33.81
C LYS A 657 17.83 1.20 33.39
N SER A 658 18.93 0.53 33.04
CA SER A 658 20.13 1.20 32.52
C SER A 658 19.80 1.84 31.17
N LYS A 659 19.14 1.08 30.29
CA LYS A 659 18.76 1.58 28.97
C LYS A 659 17.81 2.76 29.03
N TRP A 660 16.79 2.71 29.90
CA TRP A 660 15.90 3.85 30.13
C TRP A 660 16.66 5.10 30.60
N LYS A 661 17.55 4.95 31.59
CA LYS A 661 18.35 6.09 32.10
C LYS A 661 19.20 6.72 30.99
N GLU A 662 19.85 5.90 30.17
CA GLU A 662 20.65 6.35 29.03
C GLU A 662 19.78 7.13 28.03
N LEU A 663 18.65 6.57 27.60
CA LEU A 663 17.72 7.21 26.65
C LEU A 663 17.13 8.51 27.21
N TYR A 664 16.72 8.49 28.47
CA TYR A 664 16.12 9.66 29.12
C TYR A 664 17.14 10.79 29.33
N SER A 665 18.38 10.47 29.70
CA SER A 665 19.47 11.48 29.75
C SER A 665 19.73 12.05 28.36
N GLY A 666 19.84 11.20 27.33
CA GLY A 666 20.02 11.65 25.95
C GLY A 666 18.88 12.56 25.47
N TYR A 667 17.63 12.27 25.86
CA TYR A 667 16.47 13.10 25.57
C TYR A 667 16.55 14.48 26.25
N LEU A 668 16.94 14.54 27.53
CA LEU A 668 17.11 15.79 28.27
C LEU A 668 18.28 16.62 27.73
N ASP A 669 19.41 15.97 27.47
CA ASP A 669 20.65 16.58 26.96
C ASP A 669 20.58 16.88 25.45
N GLN A 670 19.53 16.41 24.77
CA GLN A 670 19.33 16.52 23.32
C GLN A 670 20.47 15.90 22.50
N LYS A 671 21.01 14.78 22.98
CA LYS A 671 22.11 14.05 22.34
C LYS A 671 21.61 12.73 21.81
N ASN A 672 21.95 12.44 20.56
CA ASN A 672 21.72 11.11 20.01
C ASN A 672 22.76 10.13 20.59
N LEU A 673 22.34 8.91 20.86
CA LEU A 673 23.22 7.78 21.17
C LEU A 673 23.88 7.23 19.88
N PRO A 674 25.01 6.50 20.00
CA PRO A 674 25.61 5.77 18.88
C PRO A 674 24.64 4.78 18.21
N ASP A 675 24.97 4.33 17.00
CA ASP A 675 24.23 3.29 16.27
C ASP A 675 22.74 3.61 16.03
N THR A 676 22.46 4.88 15.71
CA THR A 676 21.12 5.39 15.41
C THR A 676 21.04 5.98 14.00
N THR A 677 19.84 5.95 13.41
CA THR A 677 19.55 6.64 12.14
C THR A 677 18.63 7.84 12.35
N LYS A 678 18.80 8.88 11.52
CA LYS A 678 17.85 10.01 11.47
C LYS A 678 16.69 9.76 10.51
N PHE A 679 16.74 8.68 9.73
CA PHE A 679 15.75 8.35 8.70
C PHE A 679 15.47 9.57 7.79
N ASN A 680 14.20 9.91 7.51
CA ASN A 680 13.85 10.97 6.58
C ASN A 680 13.99 12.40 7.15
N PHE A 681 14.15 12.58 8.47
CA PHE A 681 14.40 13.91 9.05
C PHE A 681 15.64 14.60 8.45
N LYS A 682 16.66 13.83 8.07
CA LYS A 682 17.88 14.34 7.41
C LYS A 682 17.81 14.25 5.89
N ARG A 683 17.26 13.15 5.35
CA ARG A 683 17.30 12.83 3.92
C ARG A 683 16.22 13.55 3.10
N GLY A 684 15.12 13.96 3.74
CA GLY A 684 13.89 14.34 3.07
C GLY A 684 13.08 13.11 2.64
N LEU A 685 11.77 13.29 2.51
CA LEU A 685 10.85 12.27 2.03
C LEU A 685 10.50 12.53 0.56
N HIS A 686 10.79 11.57 -0.32
CA HIS A 686 10.42 11.63 -1.74
C HIS A 686 9.06 10.96 -2.01
#